data_AF-A0A4U0H3P6-F1
#
_entry.id   AF-A0A4U0H3P6-F1
#
_cell.length_a   1.000
_cell.length_b   1.000
_cell.length_c   1.000
_cell.angle_alpha   90.00
_cell.angle_beta   90.00
_cell.angle_gamma   90.00
#
_symmetry.space_group_name_H-M   'P 1'
#
loop_
_entity.id
_entity.type
_entity.pdbx_description
1 polymer ?
#
loop_
_entity_poly.entity_id
_entity_poly.type
_entity_poly.pdbx_seq_one_letter_code
_entity_poly.pdbx_strand_id
1 'polypeptide(L)'
;MGIARLAAVVAFALGIQGCGNSEAPAATAQPGAQFSATVTRTTLGIPHIQANDFGSLGYGYGYAFAEDNLCVLQEDLVTIRGLRARYFGRDGSYTIVPNGVTANNVDSDFFWRMAASEEAVAPTRANTLPEFKLVTHGFVSGYNRYIRELKAGEHAGRHAACRDADWLFEIDDDDLYRRYLRLALIASSSVFINEIANAQPLLNVAKSSEPTDAQKAAALRADPGPLKYFTDLRGKRFGSNMYALSKDATQDGSSMLWGNPHFPWTGTERLYLAHLTLSDGFNIMGASLYGVPAALIGFNDHFAWSHTVSTAYRFTLYELTLNPLNPHQYIYGNEIRDMQAVPITIQIKESNGSLSEESRTLYRSHFGPMLVLEASGIPVLGWTPAKAYTLRDANAENDRLINQFAKWNMATSLDEFIRLHAEVLGIPWVNTVATGPGGKAYYGDVSVVPNVSDDKVLTCGAIPINTVIGQLVPGLPVLDGSRSACEWDTDADAPVPGIFGPSHLPTLQRDDWVANNNDSYWLTHPDQPITGYARIIGDEGTERSFRTRQSIVQVQRRLDGSDGLGGTGFTIPLLQQIGLSAQVRTAELGLSNVLNEICPSATGDEAAACAALAQWDGTANLDSIGAHVWREFWYALNSDDRGGSYWRVPFDVADPVNTPRDLDAGANAVATAFSAGVAAVKASGFAFDAPLGQIQHPCCIMNDIPIFGGQFYEGAFTIADSQPLSSDGYEVEYGNSYIQSVTWDTDGVAAWAFVTYSESTDPANPHFDDYTREYSAKRWKRLPFTPAQIQADQIEHYTLSE
;
A
#
# COMPACT_ATOMS: atom_id res chain seq x y z
N MET A 1 65.57 44.34 0.02
CA MET A 1 65.53 45.25 -1.16
C MET A 1 64.10 45.20 -1.67
N GLY A 2 63.23 46.20 -1.64
CA GLY A 2 63.35 47.64 -1.43
C GLY A 2 62.47 48.33 -2.49
N ILE A 3 61.50 49.14 -2.05
CA ILE A 3 60.80 50.24 -2.78
C ILE A 3 59.69 49.76 -3.75
N ALA A 4 58.36 49.99 -3.61
CA ALA A 4 57.49 51.11 -3.18
C ALA A 4 57.18 52.17 -4.27
N ARG A 5 55.90 52.26 -4.71
CA ARG A 5 54.99 53.45 -4.71
C ARG A 5 54.13 53.74 -5.97
N LEU A 6 52.84 54.01 -5.66
CA LEU A 6 51.83 54.96 -6.19
C LEU A 6 51.37 54.85 -7.68
N ALA A 7 50.10 54.59 -8.00
CA ALA A 7 48.82 55.27 -7.72
C ALA A 7 48.50 56.47 -8.65
N ALA A 8 47.40 56.36 -9.39
CA ALA A 8 46.62 57.49 -9.91
C ALA A 8 45.13 57.13 -9.86
N VAL A 9 44.36 57.97 -9.17
CA VAL A 9 42.91 57.95 -9.00
C VAL A 9 42.34 59.14 -9.78
N VAL A 10 41.23 58.95 -10.51
CA VAL A 10 40.30 60.03 -10.84
C VAL A 10 38.84 59.58 -10.58
N ALA A 11 38.24 60.32 -9.64
CA ALA A 11 36.85 60.52 -9.21
C ALA A 11 35.82 60.77 -10.36
N PHE A 12 34.49 60.79 -10.22
CA PHE A 12 33.42 60.35 -9.29
C PHE A 12 32.11 60.98 -9.87
N ALA A 13 30.93 60.35 -9.68
CA ALA A 13 29.56 60.94 -9.52
C ALA A 13 28.48 60.06 -10.21
N LEU A 14 27.66 59.32 -9.43
CA LEU A 14 26.29 59.66 -8.97
C LEU A 14 25.25 59.61 -10.12
N GLY A 15 24.17 58.84 -10.14
CA GLY A 15 23.43 58.08 -9.14
C GLY A 15 21.93 58.37 -9.33
N ILE A 16 21.10 57.37 -9.67
CA ILE A 16 19.62 57.41 -9.51
C ILE A 16 19.13 56.01 -9.13
N GLN A 17 18.45 55.94 -8.00
CA GLN A 17 17.63 54.80 -7.54
C GLN A 17 16.34 54.70 -8.36
N GLY A 18 15.91 53.48 -8.67
CA GLY A 18 14.53 53.16 -9.03
C GLY A 18 14.20 51.76 -8.51
N CYS A 19 13.30 51.69 -7.53
CA CYS A 19 12.68 50.45 -7.04
C CYS A 19 11.70 49.90 -8.09
N GLY A 20 11.60 48.57 -8.21
CA GLY A 20 10.53 47.93 -8.95
C GLY A 20 10.70 46.40 -9.08
N ASN A 21 9.97 45.67 -8.23
CA ASN A 21 9.42 44.32 -8.39
C ASN A 21 10.29 43.17 -8.97
N SER A 22 10.56 42.22 -8.08
CA SER A 22 10.27 40.78 -8.24
C SER A 22 9.92 40.26 -9.64
N GLU A 23 10.85 39.50 -10.21
CA GLU A 23 10.58 38.29 -11.00
C GLU A 23 11.75 37.33 -10.74
N ALA A 24 11.46 36.18 -10.13
CA ALA A 24 12.38 35.06 -10.08
C ALA A 24 12.65 34.58 -11.52
N PRO A 25 13.85 34.08 -11.85
CA PRO A 25 14.11 33.55 -13.17
C PRO A 25 13.19 32.35 -13.40
N ALA A 26 12.32 32.45 -14.41
CA ALA A 26 11.58 31.32 -14.95
C ALA A 26 12.58 30.19 -15.23
N ALA A 27 12.24 28.98 -14.76
CA ALA A 27 12.93 27.77 -15.15
C ALA A 27 12.94 27.70 -16.68
N THR A 28 14.12 27.91 -17.27
CA THR A 28 14.33 27.67 -18.69
C THR A 28 14.18 26.17 -18.90
N ALA A 29 13.06 25.77 -19.50
CA ALA A 29 12.94 24.49 -20.18
C ALA A 29 14.19 24.26 -21.03
N GLN A 30 14.82 23.09 -20.88
CA GLN A 30 15.89 22.66 -21.79
C GLN A 30 15.32 22.70 -23.23
N PRO A 31 15.91 23.46 -24.17
CA PRO A 31 15.45 23.45 -25.54
C PRO A 31 15.80 22.10 -26.19
N GLY A 32 14.77 21.33 -26.58
CA GLY A 32 14.87 20.27 -27.60
C GLY A 32 15.45 18.92 -27.14
N ALA A 33 15.03 18.38 -26.00
CA ALA A 33 15.23 16.96 -25.74
C ALA A 33 14.37 16.17 -26.74
N GLN A 34 14.99 15.60 -27.77
CA GLN A 34 14.30 14.68 -28.66
C GLN A 34 14.10 13.36 -27.93
N PHE A 35 12.86 13.02 -27.60
CA PHE A 35 12.55 11.71 -27.04
C PHE A 35 12.33 10.71 -28.16
N SER A 36 12.81 9.47 -28.01
CA SER A 36 12.51 8.40 -28.95
C SER A 36 12.44 7.04 -28.26
N ALA A 37 11.25 6.44 -28.29
CA ALA A 37 11.00 5.12 -27.71
C ALA A 37 10.23 4.24 -28.67
N THR A 38 10.55 2.96 -28.67
CA THR A 38 9.79 1.93 -29.36
C THR A 38 8.92 1.20 -28.33
N VAL A 39 7.64 1.09 -28.61
CA VAL A 39 6.69 0.32 -27.79
C VAL A 39 6.23 -0.87 -28.61
N THR A 40 6.44 -2.07 -28.08
CA THR A 40 5.89 -3.32 -28.62
C THR A 40 4.90 -3.86 -27.61
N ARG A 41 3.63 -4.04 -27.98
CA ARG A 41 2.65 -4.72 -27.12
C ARG A 41 2.61 -6.20 -27.46
N THR A 42 2.52 -7.06 -26.45
CA THR A 42 2.36 -8.51 -26.61
C THR A 42 0.98 -8.96 -26.12
N THR A 43 0.75 -10.27 -26.07
CA THR A 43 -0.53 -10.85 -25.58
C THR A 43 -0.92 -10.24 -24.23
N LEU A 44 -2.22 -9.94 -24.04
CA LEU A 44 -2.79 -9.19 -22.91
C LEU A 44 -2.42 -7.69 -22.84
N GLY A 45 -1.85 -7.14 -23.92
CA GLY A 45 -1.60 -5.70 -24.03
C GLY A 45 -0.35 -5.22 -23.33
N ILE A 46 0.49 -6.12 -22.81
CA ILE A 46 1.67 -5.77 -22.00
C ILE A 46 2.65 -4.94 -22.84
N PRO A 47 3.01 -3.71 -22.43
CA PRO A 47 3.96 -2.89 -23.16
C PRO A 47 5.42 -3.26 -22.86
N HIS A 48 6.17 -3.46 -23.93
CA HIS A 48 7.63 -3.56 -23.93
C HIS A 48 8.21 -2.27 -24.49
N ILE A 49 8.74 -1.43 -23.60
CA ILE A 49 9.30 -0.11 -23.92
C ILE A 49 10.81 -0.24 -24.06
N GLN A 50 11.31 0.03 -25.26
CA GLN A 50 12.73 0.08 -25.56
C GLN A 50 13.16 1.51 -25.91
N ALA A 51 14.29 1.94 -25.34
CA ALA A 51 14.87 3.25 -25.60
C ALA A 51 16.41 3.23 -25.57
N ASN A 52 17.03 4.35 -25.93
CA ASN A 52 18.49 4.53 -25.87
C ASN A 52 18.96 5.36 -24.66
N ASP A 53 18.03 5.96 -23.93
CA ASP A 53 18.29 6.77 -22.76
C ASP A 53 17.10 6.74 -21.80
N PHE A 54 17.35 7.08 -20.54
CA PHE A 54 16.34 7.06 -19.47
C PHE A 54 15.17 8.03 -19.70
N GLY A 55 15.40 9.18 -20.34
CA GLY A 55 14.34 10.15 -20.63
C GLY A 55 13.36 9.59 -21.67
N SER A 56 13.89 9.06 -22.76
CA SER A 56 13.11 8.36 -23.78
C SER A 56 12.39 7.12 -23.23
N LEU A 57 13.01 6.37 -22.32
CA LEU A 57 12.38 5.24 -21.64
C LEU A 57 11.16 5.67 -20.83
N GLY A 58 11.31 6.72 -20.02
CA GLY A 58 10.22 7.33 -19.29
C GLY A 58 9.11 7.80 -20.22
N TYR A 59 9.46 8.42 -21.35
CA TYR A 59 8.52 8.91 -22.35
C TYR A 59 7.67 7.82 -22.99
N GLY A 60 8.28 6.70 -23.40
CA GLY A 60 7.52 5.55 -23.90
C GLY A 60 6.58 4.96 -22.85
N TYR A 61 7.05 4.86 -21.60
CA TYR A 61 6.22 4.37 -20.50
C TYR A 61 5.05 5.33 -20.21
N GLY A 62 5.31 6.62 -20.04
CA GLY A 62 4.26 7.61 -19.77
C GLY A 62 3.16 7.62 -20.81
N TYR A 63 3.52 7.47 -22.09
CA TYR A 63 2.56 7.36 -23.18
C TYR A 63 1.73 6.07 -23.11
N ALA A 64 2.37 4.90 -23.01
CA ALA A 64 1.68 3.61 -22.95
C ALA A 64 0.76 3.51 -21.72
N PHE A 65 1.21 4.04 -20.58
CA PHE A 65 0.40 4.12 -19.36
C PHE A 65 -0.81 5.04 -19.55
N ALA A 66 -0.64 6.23 -20.15
CA ALA A 66 -1.75 7.14 -20.41
C ALA A 66 -2.79 6.51 -21.33
N GLU A 67 -2.33 5.81 -22.37
CA GLU A 67 -3.17 5.04 -23.28
C GLU A 67 -4.10 4.06 -22.54
N ASP A 68 -3.62 3.41 -21.50
CA ASP A 68 -4.40 2.40 -20.78
C ASP A 68 -5.18 2.98 -19.59
N ASN A 69 -4.68 4.04 -18.92
CA ASN A 69 -5.09 4.39 -17.55
C ASN A 69 -5.24 5.88 -17.25
N LEU A 70 -5.34 6.75 -18.26
CA LEU A 70 -5.39 8.20 -18.14
C LEU A 70 -6.35 8.73 -17.05
N CYS A 71 -7.62 8.34 -17.10
CA CYS A 71 -8.65 8.98 -16.27
C CYS A 71 -8.43 8.74 -14.77
N VAL A 72 -7.98 7.55 -14.40
CA VAL A 72 -7.80 7.17 -13.00
C VAL A 72 -6.64 7.95 -12.39
N LEU A 73 -5.51 8.09 -13.11
CA LEU A 73 -4.39 8.90 -12.62
C LEU A 73 -4.74 10.39 -12.57
N GLN A 74 -5.42 10.94 -13.59
CA GLN A 74 -5.85 12.34 -13.60
C GLN A 74 -6.71 12.71 -12.39
N GLU A 75 -7.68 11.88 -12.01
CA GLU A 75 -8.52 12.17 -10.84
C GLU A 75 -7.70 12.19 -9.54
N ASP A 76 -6.73 11.30 -9.37
CA ASP A 76 -5.84 11.31 -8.22
C ASP A 76 -4.93 12.54 -8.20
N LEU A 77 -4.45 13.00 -9.36
CA LEU A 77 -3.67 14.23 -9.46
C LEU A 77 -4.49 15.48 -9.13
N VAL A 78 -5.79 15.51 -9.46
CA VAL A 78 -6.73 16.54 -8.97
C VAL A 78 -6.76 16.54 -7.44
N THR A 79 -6.78 15.35 -6.84
CA THR A 79 -6.78 15.18 -5.38
C THR A 79 -5.51 15.73 -4.75
N ILE A 80 -4.34 15.33 -5.24
CA ILE A 80 -3.06 15.69 -4.61
C ILE A 80 -2.69 17.16 -4.85
N ARG A 81 -3.19 17.77 -5.92
CA ARG A 81 -3.10 19.24 -6.13
C ARG A 81 -4.04 20.04 -5.21
N GLY A 82 -4.94 19.37 -4.49
CA GLY A 82 -5.98 20.00 -3.69
C GLY A 82 -6.92 20.85 -4.54
N LEU A 83 -7.51 20.20 -5.55
CA LEU A 83 -8.44 20.79 -6.52
C LEU A 83 -9.78 20.04 -6.59
N ARG A 84 -10.07 19.08 -5.70
CA ARG A 84 -11.32 18.34 -5.74
C ARG A 84 -12.52 19.24 -5.54
N ALA A 85 -12.48 20.16 -4.57
CA ALA A 85 -13.59 21.06 -4.31
C ALA A 85 -13.90 21.98 -5.50
N ARG A 86 -12.85 22.35 -6.27
CA ARG A 86 -12.98 23.15 -7.50
C ARG A 86 -13.68 22.39 -8.63
N TYR A 87 -13.42 21.09 -8.79
CA TYR A 87 -13.94 20.34 -9.95
C TYR A 87 -15.19 19.52 -9.61
N PHE A 88 -15.25 18.96 -8.41
CA PHE A 88 -16.27 18.02 -7.95
C PHE A 88 -17.20 18.61 -6.87
N GLY A 89 -17.00 19.88 -6.49
CA GLY A 89 -17.84 20.60 -5.53
C GLY A 89 -17.60 20.20 -4.07
N ARG A 90 -18.27 20.90 -3.15
CA ARG A 90 -18.10 20.71 -1.70
C ARG A 90 -18.50 19.32 -1.22
N ASP A 91 -19.67 18.86 -1.64
CA ASP A 91 -20.35 17.70 -1.04
C ASP A 91 -19.82 16.35 -1.55
N GLY A 92 -18.92 16.37 -2.55
CA GLY A 92 -18.26 15.16 -3.00
C GLY A 92 -17.21 14.67 -1.98
N SER A 93 -16.80 13.42 -2.16
CA SER A 93 -15.81 12.78 -1.32
C SER A 93 -14.75 12.03 -2.13
N TYR A 94 -13.73 11.59 -1.42
CA TYR A 94 -12.64 10.79 -1.93
C TYR A 94 -12.22 9.78 -0.88
N THR A 95 -11.98 8.55 -1.33
CA THR A 95 -11.51 7.46 -0.47
C THR A 95 -10.15 6.99 -0.96
N ILE A 96 -9.16 6.96 -0.06
CA ILE A 96 -7.94 6.20 -0.29
C ILE A 96 -8.26 4.75 0.05
N VAL A 97 -8.65 3.97 -0.97
CA VAL A 97 -9.17 2.61 -0.78
C VAL A 97 -8.27 1.73 0.11
N PRO A 98 -6.93 1.71 -0.07
CA PRO A 98 -6.08 0.83 0.74
C PRO A 98 -6.03 1.14 2.24
N ASN A 99 -6.29 2.39 2.65
CA ASN A 99 -6.36 2.74 4.08
C ASN A 99 -7.78 3.02 4.59
N GLY A 100 -8.77 3.01 3.70
CA GLY A 100 -10.19 3.18 4.03
C GLY A 100 -10.56 4.57 4.53
N VAL A 101 -9.67 5.56 4.41
CA VAL A 101 -9.98 6.95 4.80
C VAL A 101 -10.78 7.62 3.70
N THR A 102 -11.95 8.11 4.08
CA THR A 102 -12.80 8.95 3.26
C THR A 102 -12.75 10.38 3.79
N ALA A 103 -12.45 11.33 2.91
CA ALA A 103 -12.51 12.76 3.18
C ALA A 103 -13.53 13.42 2.24
N ASN A 104 -14.22 14.46 2.71
CA ASN A 104 -14.91 15.34 1.78
C ASN A 104 -13.90 16.13 0.94
N ASN A 105 -14.32 16.66 -0.20
CA ASN A 105 -13.43 17.34 -1.14
C ASN A 105 -12.73 18.56 -0.53
N VAL A 106 -13.38 19.28 0.39
CA VAL A 106 -12.80 20.48 1.02
C VAL A 106 -11.65 20.09 1.96
N ASP A 107 -11.88 19.12 2.84
CA ASP A 107 -10.88 18.66 3.81
C ASP A 107 -9.70 17.97 3.10
N SER A 108 -10.00 17.19 2.05
CA SER A 108 -8.98 16.65 1.15
C SER A 108 -8.10 17.75 0.57
N ASP A 109 -8.69 18.82 0.04
CA ASP A 109 -7.92 19.90 -0.60
C ASP A 109 -7.04 20.66 0.39
N PHE A 110 -7.54 20.93 1.60
CA PHE A 110 -6.74 21.55 2.67
C PHE A 110 -5.58 20.66 3.11
N PHE A 111 -5.83 19.36 3.30
CA PHE A 111 -4.79 18.40 3.65
C PHE A 111 -3.71 18.34 2.57
N TRP A 112 -4.08 18.11 1.30
CA TRP A 112 -3.09 17.92 0.24
C TRP A 112 -2.31 19.19 -0.10
N ARG A 113 -2.92 20.38 0.00
CA ARG A 113 -2.17 21.65 -0.12
C ARG A 113 -1.16 21.85 1.00
N MET A 114 -1.40 21.28 2.17
CA MET A 114 -0.45 21.30 3.27
C MET A 114 0.62 20.21 3.13
N ALA A 115 0.21 18.97 2.83
CA ALA A 115 1.07 17.79 2.85
C ALA A 115 1.94 17.69 1.59
N ALA A 116 1.41 18.03 0.42
CA ALA A 116 2.06 17.88 -0.89
C ALA A 116 2.35 19.24 -1.55
N SER A 117 2.74 20.23 -0.73
CA SER A 117 3.21 21.52 -1.21
C SER A 117 4.51 21.39 -2.02
N GLU A 118 4.85 22.42 -2.81
CA GLU A 118 6.14 22.47 -3.52
C GLU A 118 7.33 22.29 -2.56
N GLU A 119 7.28 22.94 -1.39
CA GLU A 119 8.30 22.82 -0.35
C GLU A 119 8.42 21.38 0.17
N ALA A 120 7.31 20.66 0.32
CA ALA A 120 7.30 19.28 0.81
C ALA A 120 7.93 18.29 -0.18
N VAL A 121 7.76 18.51 -1.49
CA VAL A 121 8.29 17.59 -2.52
C VAL A 121 9.68 17.99 -3.04
N ALA A 122 10.12 19.22 -2.76
CA ALA A 122 11.41 19.73 -3.22
C ALA A 122 12.62 18.87 -2.81
N PRO A 123 12.73 18.34 -1.57
CA PRO A 123 13.84 17.47 -1.19
C PRO A 123 13.90 16.18 -2.02
N THR A 124 12.77 15.49 -2.18
CA THR A 124 12.67 14.27 -3.01
C THR A 124 13.07 14.57 -4.45
N ARG A 125 12.56 15.66 -5.03
CA ARG A 125 12.95 16.11 -6.37
C ARG A 125 14.44 16.41 -6.46
N ALA A 126 15.02 17.12 -5.49
CA ALA A 126 16.43 17.47 -5.49
C ALA A 126 17.34 16.23 -5.37
N ASN A 127 16.95 15.26 -4.54
CA ASN A 127 17.78 14.10 -4.20
C ASN A 127 17.53 12.88 -5.10
N THR A 128 16.54 12.92 -5.99
CA THR A 128 16.32 11.86 -6.98
C THR A 128 17.54 11.73 -7.90
N LEU A 129 17.94 10.49 -8.18
CA LEU A 129 19.07 10.16 -9.06
C LEU A 129 18.92 10.83 -10.44
N PRO A 130 20.01 11.33 -11.05
CA PRO A 130 19.94 12.02 -12.35
C PRO A 130 19.21 11.22 -13.43
N GLU A 131 19.48 9.92 -13.52
CA GLU A 131 18.85 8.99 -14.47
C GLU A 131 17.33 8.96 -14.25
N PHE A 132 16.89 8.84 -13.01
CA PHE A 132 15.45 8.74 -12.69
C PHE A 132 14.73 10.09 -12.72
N LYS A 133 15.43 11.22 -12.57
CA LYS A 133 14.87 12.53 -12.94
C LYS A 133 14.50 12.58 -14.41
N LEU A 134 15.37 12.04 -15.29
CA LEU A 134 15.08 11.95 -16.72
C LEU A 134 13.90 11.01 -16.97
N VAL A 135 13.84 9.84 -16.31
CA VAL A 135 12.68 8.93 -16.41
C VAL A 135 11.38 9.63 -16.00
N THR A 136 11.35 10.31 -14.85
CA THR A 136 10.19 11.07 -14.37
C THR A 136 9.77 12.14 -15.37
N HIS A 137 10.71 12.94 -15.87
CA HIS A 137 10.43 13.98 -16.85
C HIS A 137 9.92 13.40 -18.17
N GLY A 138 10.55 12.33 -18.67
CA GLY A 138 10.11 11.60 -19.84
C GLY A 138 8.67 11.11 -19.68
N PHE A 139 8.34 10.48 -18.54
CA PHE A 139 6.98 10.01 -18.26
C PHE A 139 5.97 11.15 -18.37
N VAL A 140 6.26 12.30 -17.75
CA VAL A 140 5.41 13.50 -17.86
C VAL A 140 5.21 13.91 -19.32
N SER A 141 6.29 13.98 -20.11
CA SER A 141 6.20 14.35 -21.52
C SER A 141 5.37 13.37 -22.34
N GLY A 142 5.56 12.06 -22.16
CA GLY A 142 4.84 11.02 -22.90
C GLY A 142 3.36 10.96 -22.53
N TYR A 143 3.07 11.10 -21.22
CA TYR A 143 1.72 11.18 -20.70
C TYR A 143 0.98 12.42 -21.25
N ASN A 144 1.64 13.57 -21.25
CA ASN A 144 1.08 14.81 -21.79
C ASN A 144 0.87 14.74 -23.31
N ARG A 145 1.78 14.09 -24.05
CA ARG A 145 1.58 13.84 -25.48
C ARG A 145 0.27 13.11 -25.74
N TYR A 146 0.00 12.02 -25.02
CA TYR A 146 -1.25 11.27 -25.19
C TYR A 146 -2.48 12.15 -24.90
N ILE A 147 -2.42 13.02 -23.89
CA ILE A 147 -3.49 14.01 -23.62
C ILE A 147 -3.70 14.94 -24.80
N ARG A 148 -2.63 15.47 -25.41
CA ARG A 148 -2.71 16.36 -26.58
C ARG A 148 -3.37 15.65 -27.76
N GLU A 149 -2.96 14.44 -28.07
CA GLU A 149 -3.54 13.61 -29.14
C GLU A 149 -5.02 13.26 -28.88
N LEU A 150 -5.36 12.91 -27.63
CA LEU A 150 -6.74 12.63 -27.23
C LEU A 150 -7.65 13.86 -27.44
N LYS A 151 -7.17 15.06 -27.06
CA LYS A 151 -7.88 16.33 -27.26
C LYS A 151 -7.92 16.76 -28.73
N ALA A 152 -6.95 16.36 -29.54
CA ALA A 152 -6.95 16.53 -31.00
C ALA A 152 -7.93 15.58 -31.72
N GLY A 153 -8.47 14.58 -31.01
CA GLY A 153 -9.43 13.63 -31.53
C GLY A 153 -8.81 12.38 -32.18
N GLU A 154 -7.51 12.14 -31.99
CA GLU A 154 -6.78 11.02 -32.59
C GLU A 154 -7.16 9.67 -31.97
N HIS A 155 -7.55 9.67 -30.69
CA HIS A 155 -7.97 8.49 -29.93
C HIS A 155 -9.51 8.44 -29.76
N ALA A 156 -10.21 8.26 -30.88
CA ALA A 156 -11.68 8.25 -30.90
C ALA A 156 -12.26 7.13 -30.01
N GLY A 157 -13.28 7.45 -29.21
CA GLY A 157 -13.95 6.49 -28.31
C GLY A 157 -13.21 6.16 -27.01
N ARG A 158 -11.90 6.42 -26.92
CA ARG A 158 -11.08 6.17 -25.71
C ARG A 158 -11.38 7.14 -24.58
N HIS A 159 -11.20 6.67 -23.33
CA HIS A 159 -11.25 7.46 -22.09
C HIS A 159 -12.52 8.31 -21.92
N ALA A 160 -13.67 7.75 -22.27
CA ALA A 160 -14.95 8.47 -22.23
C ALA A 160 -15.26 9.09 -20.84
N ALA A 161 -14.76 8.50 -19.76
CA ALA A 161 -14.94 9.00 -18.39
C ALA A 161 -14.30 10.37 -18.11
N CYS A 162 -13.26 10.78 -18.88
CA CYS A 162 -12.53 12.01 -18.60
C CYS A 162 -12.12 12.83 -19.83
N ARG A 163 -12.24 12.29 -21.06
CA ARG A 163 -11.70 12.94 -22.27
C ARG A 163 -12.17 14.38 -22.50
N ASP A 164 -13.40 14.69 -22.11
CA ASP A 164 -14.03 16.00 -22.27
C ASP A 164 -14.13 16.78 -20.95
N ALA A 165 -13.49 16.28 -19.89
CA ALA A 165 -13.64 16.86 -18.56
C ALA A 165 -12.69 18.06 -18.36
N ASP A 166 -13.19 19.11 -17.71
CA ASP A 166 -12.40 20.31 -17.38
C ASP A 166 -11.22 20.04 -16.42
N TRP A 167 -11.22 18.86 -15.78
CA TRP A 167 -10.16 18.39 -14.90
C TRP A 167 -9.11 17.51 -15.60
N LEU A 168 -9.21 17.30 -16.91
CA LEU A 168 -8.16 16.66 -17.72
C LEU A 168 -7.11 17.71 -18.14
N PHE A 169 -5.95 17.70 -17.50
CA PHE A 169 -4.86 18.65 -17.73
C PHE A 169 -3.52 17.98 -18.02
N GLU A 170 -2.64 18.69 -18.72
CA GLU A 170 -1.22 18.32 -18.79
C GLU A 170 -0.56 18.51 -17.43
N ILE A 171 0.27 17.55 -17.04
CA ILE A 171 0.93 17.45 -15.74
C ILE A 171 2.36 18.01 -15.82
N ASP A 172 2.98 18.26 -14.68
CA ASP A 172 4.40 18.63 -14.58
C ASP A 172 5.18 17.62 -13.72
N ASP A 173 6.49 17.76 -13.65
CA ASP A 173 7.36 16.88 -12.86
C ASP A 173 6.95 16.84 -11.38
N ASP A 174 6.49 17.98 -10.81
CA ASP A 174 6.09 18.05 -9.42
C ASP A 174 4.85 17.22 -9.13
N ASP A 175 3.97 16.99 -10.11
CA ASP A 175 2.85 16.07 -9.94
C ASP A 175 3.29 14.64 -9.69
N LEU A 176 4.36 14.19 -10.34
CA LEU A 176 4.91 12.86 -10.06
C LEU A 176 5.62 12.81 -8.71
N TYR A 177 6.32 13.87 -8.30
CA TYR A 177 6.91 13.90 -6.95
C TYR A 177 5.83 13.96 -5.85
N ARG A 178 4.74 14.69 -6.10
CA ARG A 178 3.53 14.66 -5.26
C ARG A 178 2.91 13.27 -5.20
N ARG A 179 2.89 12.55 -6.33
CA ARG A 179 2.45 11.16 -6.39
C ARG A 179 3.35 10.24 -5.57
N TYR A 180 4.67 10.37 -5.66
CA TYR A 180 5.62 9.58 -4.85
C TYR A 180 5.42 9.82 -3.36
N LEU A 181 5.26 11.09 -2.96
CA LEU A 181 4.96 11.45 -1.59
C LEU A 181 3.63 10.84 -1.14
N ARG A 182 2.53 11.04 -1.90
CA ARG A 182 1.23 10.44 -1.58
C ARG A 182 1.35 8.93 -1.35
N LEU A 183 2.06 8.21 -2.22
CA LEU A 183 2.27 6.77 -2.07
C LEU A 183 3.04 6.42 -0.79
N ALA A 184 4.04 7.21 -0.40
CA ALA A 184 4.77 7.03 0.86
C ALA A 184 3.87 7.19 2.10
N LEU A 185 2.82 8.01 2.01
CA LEU A 185 1.95 8.35 3.13
C LEU A 185 0.77 7.38 3.34
N ILE A 186 0.49 6.44 2.42
CA ILE A 186 -0.72 5.57 2.44
C ILE A 186 -0.88 4.83 3.78
N ALA A 187 0.19 4.17 4.24
CA ALA A 187 0.23 3.44 5.50
C ALA A 187 0.85 4.28 6.65
N SER A 188 0.81 5.60 6.52
CA SER A 188 1.39 6.57 7.44
C SER A 188 0.38 7.70 7.75
N SER A 189 0.77 8.97 7.70
CA SER A 189 -0.07 10.11 8.10
C SER A 189 -1.33 10.35 7.27
N SER A 190 -1.45 9.77 6.06
CA SER A 190 -2.69 9.91 5.26
C SER A 190 -3.90 9.22 5.88
N VAL A 191 -3.72 8.47 6.97
CA VAL A 191 -4.83 7.97 7.79
C VAL A 191 -5.54 9.08 8.58
N PHE A 192 -4.91 10.27 8.71
CA PHE A 192 -5.39 11.41 9.50
C PHE A 192 -5.78 12.63 8.65
N ILE A 193 -6.24 12.43 7.40
CA ILE A 193 -6.56 13.53 6.48
C ILE A 193 -7.53 14.53 7.11
N ASN A 194 -8.64 14.04 7.65
CA ASN A 194 -9.69 14.90 8.21
C ASN A 194 -9.22 15.57 9.51
N GLU A 195 -8.48 14.84 10.35
CA GLU A 195 -7.98 15.28 11.64
C GLU A 195 -6.94 16.40 11.50
N ILE A 196 -6.13 16.37 10.43
CA ILE A 196 -5.15 17.41 10.10
C ILE A 196 -5.84 18.60 9.42
N ALA A 197 -6.73 18.35 8.44
CA ALA A 197 -7.41 19.40 7.68
C ALA A 197 -8.34 20.30 8.52
N ASN A 198 -8.77 19.80 9.69
CA ASN A 198 -9.66 20.50 10.61
C ASN A 198 -8.99 20.90 11.95
N ALA A 199 -7.69 20.68 12.10
CA ALA A 199 -6.99 20.93 13.36
C ALA A 199 -6.99 22.41 13.74
N GLN A 200 -7.73 22.77 14.80
CA GLN A 200 -7.82 24.13 15.35
C GLN A 200 -7.92 24.10 16.88
N PRO A 201 -7.44 25.15 17.59
CA PRO A 201 -7.60 25.26 19.03
C PRO A 201 -9.05 25.43 19.46
N LEU A 202 -9.45 24.79 20.56
CA LEU A 202 -10.73 24.99 21.21
C LEU A 202 -10.73 26.34 21.95
N LEU A 203 -11.30 27.37 21.31
CA LEU A 203 -11.30 28.76 21.83
C LEU A 203 -12.32 29.02 22.97
N ASN A 204 -13.28 28.13 23.21
CA ASN A 204 -14.34 28.30 24.22
C ASN A 204 -14.08 27.50 25.51
N VAL A 205 -13.33 28.10 26.43
CA VAL A 205 -12.96 27.54 27.75
C VAL A 205 -14.16 27.25 28.67
N ALA A 206 -15.31 27.90 28.43
CA ALA A 206 -16.47 27.85 29.33
C ALA A 206 -17.34 26.58 29.23
N LYS A 207 -17.03 25.62 28.34
CA LYS A 207 -17.88 24.42 28.11
C LYS A 207 -17.19 23.05 28.16
N SER A 208 -15.89 22.93 28.41
CA SER A 208 -15.23 21.63 28.41
C SER A 208 -14.29 21.45 29.60
N SER A 209 -14.71 20.71 30.61
CA SER A 209 -13.75 19.94 31.40
C SER A 209 -13.01 18.99 30.45
N GLU A 210 -11.69 18.88 30.55
CA GLU A 210 -10.94 17.91 29.74
C GLU A 210 -11.50 16.49 30.00
N PRO A 211 -11.78 15.71 28.94
CA PRO A 211 -12.26 14.34 29.12
C PRO A 211 -11.26 13.51 29.93
N THR A 212 -11.77 12.73 30.88
CA THR A 212 -10.95 11.77 31.63
C THR A 212 -10.42 10.67 30.72
N ASP A 213 -9.33 10.03 31.10
CA ASP A 213 -8.73 8.93 30.33
C ASP A 213 -9.71 7.77 30.11
N ALA A 214 -10.54 7.47 31.12
CA ALA A 214 -11.58 6.47 31.00
C ALA A 214 -12.63 6.82 29.94
N GLN A 215 -12.99 8.11 29.81
CA GLN A 215 -13.88 8.59 28.75
C GLN A 215 -13.21 8.50 27.38
N LYS A 216 -11.94 8.92 27.26
CA LYS A 216 -11.16 8.81 26.01
C LYS A 216 -11.05 7.35 25.56
N ALA A 217 -10.69 6.44 26.47
CA ALA A 217 -10.58 5.01 26.19
C ALA A 217 -11.94 4.38 25.84
N ALA A 218 -13.04 4.81 26.48
CA ALA A 218 -14.38 4.33 26.14
C ALA A 218 -14.83 4.81 24.76
N ALA A 219 -14.53 6.07 24.43
CA ALA A 219 -14.83 6.65 23.12
C ALA A 219 -14.08 5.93 21.99
N LEU A 220 -12.78 5.70 22.15
CA LEU A 220 -11.97 4.95 21.18
C LEU A 220 -12.42 3.50 21.01
N ARG A 221 -12.86 2.84 22.09
CA ARG A 221 -13.41 1.47 22.00
C ARG A 221 -14.75 1.41 21.28
N ALA A 222 -15.54 2.48 21.37
CA ALA A 222 -16.83 2.57 20.67
C ALA A 222 -16.66 2.94 19.20
N ASP A 223 -15.74 3.85 18.90
CA ASP A 223 -15.38 4.28 17.55
C ASP A 223 -13.89 4.66 17.53
N PRO A 224 -13.01 3.80 17.02
CA PRO A 224 -11.58 4.09 16.89
C PRO A 224 -11.27 5.25 15.94
N GLY A 225 -12.26 5.72 15.16
CA GLY A 225 -12.07 6.74 14.13
C GLY A 225 -10.97 6.31 13.14
N PRO A 226 -10.00 7.19 12.79
CA PRO A 226 -8.89 6.84 11.89
C PRO A 226 -7.98 5.73 12.43
N LEU A 227 -7.94 5.47 13.74
CA LEU A 227 -7.10 4.40 14.31
C LEU A 227 -7.59 3.00 13.93
N LYS A 228 -8.84 2.86 13.45
CA LYS A 228 -9.38 1.60 12.91
C LYS A 228 -8.53 1.03 11.78
N TYR A 229 -7.77 1.87 11.07
CA TYR A 229 -6.84 1.42 10.05
C TYR A 229 -5.80 0.46 10.63
N PHE A 230 -5.26 0.76 11.81
CA PHE A 230 -4.21 -0.02 12.46
C PHE A 230 -4.72 -1.22 13.26
N THR A 231 -6.03 -1.33 13.48
CA THR A 231 -6.67 -2.46 14.18
C THR A 231 -7.39 -3.37 13.19
N ASP A 232 -8.46 -2.86 12.56
CA ASP A 232 -9.47 -3.68 11.88
C ASP A 232 -9.18 -3.80 10.39
N LEU A 233 -8.67 -2.72 9.76
CA LEU A 233 -8.44 -2.70 8.31
C LEU A 233 -7.05 -3.20 7.92
N ARG A 234 -6.06 -3.17 8.83
CA ARG A 234 -4.70 -3.67 8.56
C ARG A 234 -4.69 -5.14 8.15
N GLY A 235 -5.57 -5.95 8.73
CA GLY A 235 -5.76 -7.36 8.38
C GLY A 235 -6.76 -7.61 7.24
N LYS A 236 -7.68 -6.67 6.96
CA LYS A 236 -8.81 -6.87 6.02
C LYS A 236 -8.66 -6.17 4.66
N ARG A 237 -7.97 -5.05 4.54
CA ARG A 237 -7.94 -4.21 3.32
C ARG A 237 -6.55 -3.75 2.90
N PHE A 238 -5.49 -4.21 3.56
CA PHE A 238 -4.12 -3.87 3.18
C PHE A 238 -3.20 -5.08 3.34
N GLY A 239 -3.51 -6.13 2.57
CA GLY A 239 -2.87 -7.44 2.63
C GLY A 239 -1.95 -7.74 1.44
N SER A 240 -1.18 -8.82 1.49
CA SER A 240 -0.34 -9.37 0.42
C SER A 240 0.19 -10.74 0.85
N ASN A 241 0.60 -11.58 -0.10
CA ASN A 241 1.39 -12.79 0.17
C ASN A 241 2.68 -12.76 -0.64
N MET A 242 3.75 -13.35 -0.10
CA MET A 242 4.96 -13.59 -0.88
C MET A 242 5.76 -14.79 -0.37
N TYR A 243 6.40 -15.49 -1.30
CA TYR A 243 7.43 -16.50 -1.04
C TYR A 243 8.70 -16.17 -1.81
N ALA A 244 9.85 -16.32 -1.15
CA ALA A 244 11.11 -16.58 -1.83
C ALA A 244 11.54 -18.00 -1.49
N LEU A 245 11.83 -18.79 -2.51
CA LEU A 245 12.27 -20.18 -2.43
C LEU A 245 13.68 -20.27 -3.00
N SER A 246 14.52 -21.07 -2.37
CA SER A 246 15.87 -21.40 -2.78
C SER A 246 16.02 -22.92 -2.88
N LYS A 247 17.25 -23.39 -3.07
CA LYS A 247 17.60 -24.74 -3.51
C LYS A 247 17.04 -25.88 -2.64
N ASP A 248 16.83 -25.67 -1.35
CA ASP A 248 16.34 -26.72 -0.45
C ASP A 248 14.81 -26.80 -0.43
N ALA A 249 14.11 -25.83 -1.06
CA ALA A 249 12.66 -25.82 -1.21
C ALA A 249 12.19 -26.27 -2.60
N THR A 250 13.06 -26.37 -3.61
CA THR A 250 12.68 -26.67 -5.00
C THR A 250 13.22 -28.01 -5.48
N GLN A 251 12.55 -28.62 -6.46
CA GLN A 251 12.88 -29.99 -6.91
C GLN A 251 14.21 -30.09 -7.68
N ASP A 252 14.57 -29.03 -8.41
CA ASP A 252 15.77 -28.95 -9.24
C ASP A 252 16.84 -28.03 -8.67
N GLY A 253 16.61 -27.48 -7.47
CA GLY A 253 17.49 -26.52 -6.82
C GLY A 253 17.42 -25.11 -7.38
N SER A 254 16.48 -24.79 -8.28
CA SER A 254 16.30 -23.44 -8.81
C SER A 254 15.73 -22.50 -7.75
N SER A 255 16.02 -21.21 -7.88
CA SER A 255 15.36 -20.18 -7.09
C SER A 255 14.00 -19.87 -7.67
N MET A 256 12.98 -19.71 -6.81
CA MET A 256 11.62 -19.37 -7.25
C MET A 256 11.02 -18.26 -6.39
N LEU A 257 10.34 -17.30 -7.01
CA LEU A 257 9.60 -16.25 -6.31
C LEU A 257 8.10 -16.40 -6.56
N TRP A 258 7.30 -16.25 -5.52
CA TRP A 258 5.87 -15.96 -5.61
C TRP A 258 5.61 -14.56 -5.05
N GLY A 259 5.17 -13.63 -5.90
CA GLY A 259 4.72 -12.30 -5.48
C GLY A 259 3.22 -12.17 -5.67
N ASN A 260 2.50 -11.76 -4.64
CA ASN A 260 1.04 -11.61 -4.69
C ASN A 260 0.59 -10.46 -3.79
N PRO A 261 0.85 -9.20 -4.17
CA PRO A 261 0.24 -8.05 -3.53
C PRO A 261 -1.29 -8.14 -3.54
N HIS A 262 -1.94 -7.82 -2.42
CA HIS A 262 -3.40 -7.67 -2.39
C HIS A 262 -3.75 -6.19 -2.37
N PHE A 263 -4.36 -5.71 -3.45
CA PHE A 263 -4.63 -4.29 -3.68
C PHE A 263 -6.02 -4.08 -4.27
N PRO A 264 -6.55 -2.85 -4.24
CA PRO A 264 -7.83 -2.52 -4.85
C PRO A 264 -7.85 -2.82 -6.35
N TRP A 265 -9.03 -3.19 -6.86
CA TRP A 265 -9.29 -3.35 -8.30
C TRP A 265 -9.71 -2.04 -8.98
N THR A 266 -9.78 -0.96 -8.20
CA THR A 266 -10.14 0.41 -8.62
C THR A 266 -9.13 1.43 -8.09
N GLY A 267 -9.13 2.65 -8.64
CA GLY A 267 -8.25 3.72 -8.18
C GLY A 267 -6.78 3.57 -8.58
N THR A 268 -5.93 4.46 -8.08
CA THR A 268 -4.52 4.56 -8.50
C THR A 268 -3.57 3.61 -7.78
N GLU A 269 -4.05 2.84 -6.81
CA GLU A 269 -3.26 1.75 -6.22
C GLU A 269 -3.39 0.42 -6.95
N ARG A 270 -4.00 0.43 -8.15
CA ARG A 270 -3.78 -0.60 -9.14
C ARG A 270 -2.31 -0.65 -9.58
N LEU A 271 -1.90 -1.81 -10.07
CA LEU A 271 -0.58 -2.16 -10.55
C LEU A 271 -0.65 -2.31 -12.07
N TYR A 272 0.28 -1.68 -12.79
CA TYR A 272 0.43 -1.75 -14.24
C TYR A 272 1.72 -2.49 -14.58
N LEU A 273 1.63 -3.56 -15.39
CA LEU A 273 2.78 -4.39 -15.75
C LEU A 273 3.44 -3.82 -17.00
N ALA A 274 4.74 -3.56 -16.92
CA ALA A 274 5.51 -3.08 -18.05
C ALA A 274 6.89 -3.74 -18.08
N HIS A 275 7.49 -3.76 -19.27
CA HIS A 275 8.88 -4.16 -19.48
C HIS A 275 9.66 -2.96 -20.01
N LEU A 276 10.70 -2.55 -19.30
CA LEU A 276 11.55 -1.41 -19.59
C LEU A 276 12.96 -1.87 -19.95
N THR A 277 13.44 -1.49 -21.14
CA THR A 277 14.76 -1.89 -21.64
C THR A 277 15.53 -0.70 -22.23
N LEU A 278 16.80 -0.54 -21.84
CA LEU A 278 17.76 0.31 -22.54
C LEU A 278 18.73 -0.54 -23.35
N SER A 279 19.16 0.00 -24.50
CA SER A 279 20.12 -0.66 -25.39
C SER A 279 21.49 -0.97 -24.76
N ASP A 280 21.84 -0.31 -23.66
CA ASP A 280 23.12 -0.44 -22.95
C ASP A 280 23.08 -1.39 -21.74
N GLY A 281 21.97 -2.09 -21.50
CA GLY A 281 21.90 -3.23 -20.57
C GLY A 281 20.91 -3.10 -19.41
N PHE A 282 20.24 -1.96 -19.22
CA PHE A 282 19.10 -1.88 -18.31
C PHE A 282 17.94 -2.74 -18.84
N ASN A 283 17.46 -3.69 -18.05
CA ASN A 283 16.44 -4.65 -18.49
C ASN A 283 15.60 -5.13 -17.29
N ILE A 284 14.40 -4.60 -17.12
CA ILE A 284 13.54 -4.89 -15.96
C ILE A 284 12.09 -5.06 -16.39
N MET A 285 11.43 -6.09 -15.90
CA MET A 285 10.00 -6.30 -16.08
C MET A 285 9.32 -6.43 -14.72
N GLY A 286 8.17 -5.80 -14.58
CA GLY A 286 7.44 -5.82 -13.31
C GLY A 286 6.26 -4.88 -13.31
N ALA A 287 5.59 -4.82 -12.17
CA ALA A 287 4.42 -3.98 -11.98
C ALA A 287 4.71 -2.77 -11.10
N SER A 288 4.04 -1.67 -11.42
CA SER A 288 4.17 -0.38 -10.73
C SER A 288 2.81 0.14 -10.31
N LEU A 289 2.73 0.75 -9.13
CA LEU A 289 1.54 1.54 -8.78
C LEU A 289 1.42 2.70 -9.79
N TYR A 290 0.18 3.11 -10.09
CA TYR A 290 -0.06 4.08 -11.16
C TYR A 290 0.72 5.39 -10.92
N GLY A 291 1.36 5.90 -11.98
CA GLY A 291 2.19 7.11 -11.94
C GLY A 291 3.62 6.92 -11.41
N VAL A 292 4.08 5.68 -11.17
CA VAL A 292 5.46 5.39 -10.78
C VAL A 292 6.22 4.77 -11.96
N PRO A 293 7.25 5.44 -12.51
CA PRO A 293 7.96 4.93 -13.68
C PRO A 293 9.15 4.03 -13.28
N ALA A 294 8.89 3.04 -12.43
CA ALA A 294 9.86 2.06 -11.94
C ALA A 294 9.14 0.79 -11.54
N ALA A 295 9.70 -0.38 -11.84
CA ALA A 295 9.15 -1.63 -11.32
C ALA A 295 9.24 -1.62 -9.79
N LEU A 296 8.09 -1.71 -9.13
CA LEU A 296 8.00 -1.78 -7.66
C LEU A 296 8.04 -3.23 -7.16
N ILE A 297 7.48 -4.14 -7.96
CA ILE A 297 7.53 -5.58 -7.79
C ILE A 297 7.91 -6.14 -9.16
N GLY A 298 8.94 -6.98 -9.26
CA GLY A 298 9.39 -7.42 -10.57
C GLY A 298 10.58 -8.37 -10.53
N PHE A 299 11.22 -8.49 -11.68
CA PHE A 299 12.34 -9.38 -11.92
C PHE A 299 13.20 -8.92 -13.10
N ASN A 300 14.44 -9.39 -13.09
CA ASN A 300 15.35 -9.34 -14.23
C ASN A 300 16.13 -10.66 -14.34
N ASP A 301 17.19 -10.67 -15.13
CA ASP A 301 18.06 -11.83 -15.35
C ASP A 301 18.79 -12.31 -14.08
N HIS A 302 18.76 -11.54 -12.99
CA HIS A 302 19.61 -11.72 -11.82
C HIS A 302 18.85 -12.02 -10.52
N PHE A 303 17.66 -11.44 -10.35
CA PHE A 303 16.83 -11.64 -9.17
C PHE A 303 15.38 -11.23 -9.42
N ALA A 304 14.50 -11.65 -8.53
CA ALA A 304 13.10 -11.25 -8.48
C ALA A 304 12.73 -10.89 -7.04
N TRP A 305 11.81 -9.95 -6.87
CA TRP A 305 11.36 -9.54 -5.54
C TRP A 305 9.88 -9.19 -5.51
N SER A 306 9.30 -9.22 -4.31
CA SER A 306 7.94 -8.77 -4.04
C SER A 306 7.84 -8.12 -2.67
N HIS A 307 6.70 -7.48 -2.44
CA HIS A 307 6.40 -6.76 -1.21
C HIS A 307 5.12 -7.24 -0.54
N THR A 308 5.08 -7.11 0.78
CA THR A 308 3.85 -7.16 1.59
C THR A 308 3.85 -5.97 2.54
N VAL A 309 2.68 -5.49 2.94
CA VAL A 309 2.55 -4.44 3.95
C VAL A 309 3.23 -4.88 5.27
N SER A 310 4.04 -4.00 5.84
CA SER A 310 4.69 -4.20 7.14
C SER A 310 3.83 -3.71 8.30
N THR A 311 3.97 -4.37 9.46
CA THR A 311 3.33 -4.00 10.71
C THR A 311 3.94 -2.75 11.36
N ALA A 312 5.08 -2.26 10.87
CA ALA A 312 5.75 -1.14 11.50
C ALA A 312 4.95 0.15 11.36
N TYR A 313 4.91 0.95 12.42
CA TYR A 313 4.37 2.30 12.38
C TYR A 313 5.38 3.26 11.76
N ARG A 314 4.88 4.21 10.96
CA ARG A 314 5.69 5.10 10.12
C ARG A 314 5.79 6.53 10.66
N PHE A 315 5.11 6.77 11.77
CA PHE A 315 5.05 8.05 12.45
C PHE A 315 4.98 7.83 13.96
N THR A 316 5.21 8.89 14.71
CA THR A 316 4.81 8.98 16.11
C THR A 316 3.93 10.19 16.34
N LEU A 317 3.14 10.14 17.40
CA LEU A 317 2.41 11.28 17.91
C LEU A 317 3.24 11.97 19.00
N TYR A 318 3.07 13.28 19.13
CA TYR A 318 3.64 14.06 20.22
C TYR A 318 2.55 14.85 20.93
N GLU A 319 2.49 14.75 22.26
CA GLU A 319 1.71 15.66 23.11
C GLU A 319 2.56 16.92 23.37
N LEU A 320 2.04 18.08 22.97
CA LEU A 320 2.66 19.38 23.21
C LEU A 320 2.06 20.03 24.45
N THR A 321 2.90 20.50 25.36
CA THR A 321 2.50 21.39 26.44
C THR A 321 2.42 22.82 25.90
N LEU A 322 1.23 23.42 25.92
CA LEU A 322 1.02 24.75 25.33
C LEU A 322 1.33 25.88 26.32
N ASN A 323 1.65 27.06 25.77
CA ASN A 323 1.65 28.31 26.52
C ASN A 323 0.19 28.66 26.89
N PRO A 324 -0.18 28.74 28.19
CA PRO A 324 -1.56 29.05 28.60
C PRO A 324 -2.08 30.41 28.12
N LEU A 325 -1.18 31.33 27.72
CA LEU A 325 -1.52 32.64 27.19
C LEU A 325 -1.63 32.68 25.66
N ASN A 326 -1.13 31.66 24.96
CA ASN A 326 -1.17 31.57 23.50
C ASN A 326 -1.22 30.09 23.05
N PRO A 327 -2.38 29.57 22.60
CA PRO A 327 -2.53 28.18 22.20
C PRO A 327 -1.80 27.81 20.91
N HIS A 328 -1.18 28.78 20.22
CA HIS A 328 -0.30 28.56 19.07
C HIS A 328 1.18 28.55 19.44
N GLN A 329 1.50 28.51 20.74
CA GLN A 329 2.84 28.37 21.26
C GLN A 329 2.92 27.15 22.17
N TYR A 330 4.05 26.45 22.14
CA TYR A 330 4.32 25.28 22.97
C TYR A 330 5.69 25.36 23.63
N ILE A 331 5.82 24.68 24.76
CA ILE A 331 7.07 24.58 25.51
C ILE A 331 7.92 23.48 24.88
N TYR A 332 9.21 23.75 24.69
CA TYR A 332 10.21 22.76 24.28
C TYR A 332 11.51 23.00 25.07
N GLY A 333 11.83 22.08 25.97
CA GLY A 333 12.88 22.26 26.96
C GLY A 333 12.62 23.50 27.80
N ASN A 334 13.49 24.50 27.67
CA ASN A 334 13.37 25.78 28.37
C ASN A 334 12.85 26.93 27.48
N GLU A 335 12.43 26.62 26.25
CA GLU A 335 11.97 27.59 25.26
C GLU A 335 10.45 27.54 25.10
N ILE A 336 9.85 28.68 24.74
CA ILE A 336 8.50 28.74 24.18
C ILE A 336 8.68 28.93 22.67
N ARG A 337 8.12 28.03 21.87
CA ARG A 337 8.20 28.03 20.42
C ARG A 337 6.84 28.33 19.80
N ASP A 338 6.84 29.17 18.77
CA ASP A 338 5.67 29.37 17.93
C ASP A 338 5.44 28.15 17.03
N MET A 339 4.16 27.81 16.83
CA MET A 339 3.76 26.97 15.71
C MET A 339 3.86 27.76 14.40
N GLN A 340 4.25 27.10 13.32
CA GLN A 340 4.23 27.67 11.99
C GLN A 340 2.78 27.72 11.48
N ALA A 341 2.26 28.93 11.26
CA ALA A 341 0.98 29.13 10.59
C ALA A 341 1.10 28.91 9.07
N VAL A 342 0.20 28.14 8.50
CA VAL A 342 0.14 27.81 7.07
C VAL A 342 -1.23 28.27 6.53
N PRO A 343 -1.33 29.51 6.03
CA PRO A 343 -2.56 29.99 5.41
C PRO A 343 -2.79 29.31 4.07
N ILE A 344 -3.95 28.68 3.90
CA ILE A 344 -4.35 27.99 2.68
C ILE A 344 -5.69 28.58 2.24
N THR A 345 -5.81 28.86 0.95
CA THR A 345 -7.07 29.23 0.29
C THR A 345 -7.35 28.22 -0.81
N ILE A 346 -8.56 27.68 -0.84
CA ILE A 346 -9.05 26.77 -1.88
C ILE A 346 -10.22 27.41 -2.63
N GLN A 347 -10.49 26.90 -3.83
CA GLN A 347 -11.67 27.28 -4.60
C GLN A 347 -12.70 26.14 -4.56
N ILE A 348 -13.98 26.50 -4.47
CA ILE A 348 -15.08 25.55 -4.32
C ILE A 348 -16.11 25.81 -5.40
N LYS A 349 -16.49 24.77 -6.13
CA LYS A 349 -17.60 24.80 -7.07
C LYS A 349 -18.91 24.68 -6.31
N GLU A 350 -19.68 25.76 -6.35
CA GLU A 350 -20.99 25.85 -5.73
C GLU A 350 -22.06 25.19 -6.61
N SER A 351 -23.22 24.90 -6.02
CA SER A 351 -24.35 24.25 -6.70
C SER A 351 -24.88 25.01 -7.92
N ASN A 352 -24.68 26.32 -7.98
CA ASN A 352 -25.03 27.17 -9.13
C ASN A 352 -23.95 27.22 -10.23
N GLY A 353 -22.86 26.45 -10.08
CA GLY A 353 -21.73 26.39 -11.00
C GLY A 353 -20.69 27.50 -10.83
N SER A 354 -20.90 28.47 -9.93
CA SER A 354 -19.91 29.49 -9.62
C SER A 354 -18.78 28.96 -8.73
N LEU A 355 -17.64 29.66 -8.71
CA LEU A 355 -16.53 29.37 -7.81
C LEU A 355 -16.54 30.35 -6.64
N SER A 356 -16.50 29.84 -5.42
CA SER A 356 -16.24 30.59 -4.19
C SER A 356 -14.83 30.27 -3.67
N GLU A 357 -14.36 31.04 -2.68
CA GLU A 357 -13.09 30.78 -1.99
C GLU A 357 -13.34 30.49 -0.50
N GLU A 358 -12.63 29.50 0.04
CA GLU A 358 -12.57 29.20 1.47
C GLU A 358 -11.12 29.26 1.92
N SER A 359 -10.85 29.90 3.06
CA SER A 359 -9.51 30.00 3.64
C SER A 359 -9.47 29.40 5.04
N ARG A 360 -8.44 28.61 5.32
CA ARG A 360 -8.10 28.09 6.64
C ARG A 360 -6.63 28.31 6.91
N THR A 361 -6.28 28.59 8.17
CA THR A 361 -4.88 28.57 8.61
C THR A 361 -4.64 27.26 9.34
N LEU A 362 -3.90 26.35 8.73
CA LEU A 362 -3.43 25.14 9.40
C LEU A 362 -2.12 25.44 10.12
N TYR A 363 -1.68 24.54 11.00
CA TYR A 363 -0.48 24.79 11.81
C TYR A 363 0.46 23.59 11.79
N ARG A 364 1.76 23.86 11.88
CA ARG A 364 2.80 22.86 12.12
C ARG A 364 3.55 23.18 13.41
N SER A 365 3.85 22.16 14.19
CA SER A 365 4.95 22.22 15.15
C SER A 365 6.27 21.94 14.42
N HIS A 366 7.40 21.94 15.13
CA HIS A 366 8.66 21.48 14.53
C HIS A 366 8.66 19.97 14.23
N PHE A 367 7.76 19.20 14.85
CA PHE A 367 7.59 17.77 14.57
C PHE A 367 6.79 17.52 13.30
N GLY A 368 5.83 18.39 12.95
CA GLY A 368 4.99 18.20 11.78
C GLY A 368 3.59 18.82 11.92
N PRO A 369 2.59 18.39 11.13
CA PRO A 369 1.25 18.96 11.19
C PRO A 369 0.60 18.77 12.56
N MET A 370 -0.18 19.76 12.97
CA MET A 370 -1.11 19.63 14.10
C MET A 370 -2.29 18.76 13.70
N LEU A 371 -2.83 17.98 14.63
CA LEU A 371 -4.04 17.18 14.41
C LEU A 371 -4.99 17.25 15.60
N VAL A 372 -6.28 17.05 15.33
CA VAL A 372 -7.30 16.87 16.37
C VAL A 372 -8.06 15.58 16.10
N LEU A 373 -8.00 14.64 17.04
CA LEU A 373 -8.75 13.38 16.97
C LEU A 373 -9.97 13.44 17.88
N GLU A 374 -11.16 13.33 17.29
CA GLU A 374 -12.41 13.13 18.00
C GLU A 374 -12.91 11.70 17.79
N ALA A 375 -13.38 11.06 18.87
CA ALA A 375 -14.03 9.76 18.82
C ALA A 375 -15.35 9.86 19.60
N SER A 376 -16.47 9.45 19.01
CA SER A 376 -17.78 9.49 19.68
C SER A 376 -18.12 10.85 20.34
N GLY A 377 -17.76 11.98 19.72
CA GLY A 377 -17.98 13.32 20.28
C GLY A 377 -16.96 13.77 21.34
N ILE A 378 -15.94 12.96 21.63
CA ILE A 378 -14.93 13.22 22.65
C ILE A 378 -13.58 13.56 21.97
N PRO A 379 -12.98 14.73 22.24
CA PRO A 379 -11.66 15.08 21.71
C PRO A 379 -10.58 14.29 22.44
N VAL A 380 -10.29 13.08 21.94
CA VAL A 380 -9.27 12.17 22.48
C VAL A 380 -7.88 12.80 22.40
N LEU A 381 -7.52 13.30 21.21
CA LEU A 381 -6.32 14.09 20.98
C LEU A 381 -6.74 15.52 20.66
N GLY A 382 -7.27 16.22 21.67
CA GLY A 382 -7.80 17.58 21.53
C GLY A 382 -6.72 18.68 21.53
N TRP A 383 -7.05 19.81 20.90
CA TRP A 383 -6.26 21.05 21.02
C TRP A 383 -6.93 21.99 22.04
N THR A 384 -6.51 21.88 23.29
CA THR A 384 -7.01 22.67 24.43
C THR A 384 -6.09 23.85 24.73
N PRO A 385 -6.41 24.75 25.68
CA PRO A 385 -5.47 25.79 26.11
C PRO A 385 -4.17 25.28 26.75
N ALA A 386 -4.12 24.03 27.21
CA ALA A 386 -2.98 23.45 27.91
C ALA A 386 -2.20 22.43 27.07
N LYS A 387 -2.87 21.74 26.14
CA LYS A 387 -2.32 20.63 25.38
C LYS A 387 -2.76 20.65 23.92
N ALA A 388 -1.87 20.25 23.02
CA ALA A 388 -2.19 19.93 21.64
C ALA A 388 -1.42 18.70 21.17
N TYR A 389 -1.76 18.18 20.00
CA TYR A 389 -1.11 17.01 19.44
C TYR A 389 -0.63 17.28 18.03
N THR A 390 0.53 16.71 17.71
CA THR A 390 1.18 16.80 16.40
C THR A 390 1.71 15.43 16.01
N LEU A 391 1.94 15.24 14.73
CA LEU A 391 2.43 13.99 14.17
C LEU A 391 3.75 14.25 13.43
N ARG A 392 4.76 13.41 13.66
CA ARG A 392 5.99 13.36 12.87
C ARG A 392 6.01 12.08 12.06
N ASP A 393 6.11 12.20 10.75
CA ASP A 393 6.02 11.08 9.80
C ASP A 393 7.38 10.87 9.13
N ALA A 394 7.99 9.70 9.34
CA ALA A 394 9.29 9.39 8.77
C ALA A 394 9.23 9.29 7.24
N ASN A 395 8.06 8.96 6.68
CA ASN A 395 7.85 8.92 5.23
C ASN A 395 7.59 10.31 4.61
N ALA A 396 7.10 11.28 5.38
CA ALA A 396 7.03 12.67 4.91
C ALA A 396 8.44 13.28 4.78
N GLU A 397 9.41 12.76 5.55
CA GLU A 397 10.83 13.12 5.50
C GLU A 397 11.66 12.17 4.59
N ASN A 398 11.02 11.20 3.91
CA ASN A 398 11.68 10.20 3.09
C ASN A 398 11.86 10.66 1.64
N ASP A 399 13.01 11.27 1.37
CA ASP A 399 13.46 11.69 0.04
C ASP A 399 14.20 10.59 -0.74
N ARG A 400 14.27 9.36 -0.21
CA ARG A 400 15.03 8.24 -0.77
C ARG A 400 14.17 7.18 -1.44
N LEU A 401 12.84 7.25 -1.28
CA LEU A 401 11.90 6.24 -1.79
C LEU A 401 12.14 5.87 -3.26
N ILE A 402 12.11 6.87 -4.15
CA ILE A 402 12.29 6.60 -5.59
C ILE A 402 13.69 6.10 -5.90
N ASN A 403 14.70 6.54 -5.15
CA ASN A 403 16.08 6.10 -5.33
C ASN A 403 16.27 4.62 -4.95
N GLN A 404 15.50 4.11 -3.99
CA GLN A 404 15.53 2.68 -3.64
C GLN A 404 15.14 1.83 -4.84
N PHE A 405 13.99 2.13 -5.45
CA PHE A 405 13.51 1.40 -6.62
C PHE A 405 14.38 1.64 -7.84
N ALA A 406 14.87 2.86 -8.04
CA ALA A 406 15.81 3.18 -9.10
C ALA A 406 17.05 2.29 -9.06
N LYS A 407 17.72 2.21 -7.90
CA LYS A 407 18.93 1.40 -7.77
C LYS A 407 18.64 -0.10 -7.83
N TRP A 408 17.51 -0.56 -7.31
CA TRP A 408 17.10 -1.97 -7.48
C TRP A 408 16.82 -2.32 -8.94
N ASN A 409 16.12 -1.46 -9.70
CA ASN A 409 15.85 -1.71 -11.11
C ASN A 409 17.14 -1.77 -11.94
N MET A 410 18.21 -1.07 -11.51
CA MET A 410 19.53 -1.10 -12.12
C MET A 410 20.48 -2.17 -11.55
N ALA A 411 20.10 -2.87 -10.48
CA ALA A 411 20.99 -3.82 -9.81
C ALA A 411 21.23 -5.06 -10.68
N THR A 412 22.45 -5.58 -10.60
CA THR A 412 22.94 -6.68 -11.45
C THR A 412 23.19 -7.97 -10.69
N SER A 413 22.84 -8.01 -9.40
CA SER A 413 22.93 -9.22 -8.57
C SER A 413 22.00 -9.13 -7.35
N LEU A 414 21.63 -10.29 -6.81
CA LEU A 414 20.86 -10.37 -5.56
C LEU A 414 21.63 -9.74 -4.37
N ASP A 415 22.95 -9.93 -4.30
CA ASP A 415 23.77 -9.34 -3.23
C ASP A 415 23.78 -7.81 -3.28
N GLU A 416 23.85 -7.24 -4.50
CA GLU A 416 23.72 -5.81 -4.70
C GLU A 416 22.32 -5.32 -4.31
N PHE A 417 21.26 -6.04 -4.69
CA PHE A 417 19.88 -5.73 -4.29
C PHE A 417 19.74 -5.69 -2.76
N ILE A 418 20.24 -6.70 -2.05
CA ILE A 418 20.16 -6.79 -0.58
C ILE A 418 20.96 -5.68 0.06
N ARG A 419 22.19 -5.41 -0.40
CA ARG A 419 23.02 -4.31 0.10
C ARG A 419 22.33 -2.96 -0.06
N LEU A 420 21.76 -2.70 -1.24
CA LEU A 420 21.06 -1.45 -1.54
C LEU A 420 19.78 -1.26 -0.69
N HIS A 421 19.15 -2.34 -0.24
CA HIS A 421 18.00 -2.27 0.67
C HIS A 421 18.37 -1.55 1.97
N ALA A 422 19.53 -1.89 2.54
CA ALA A 422 20.06 -1.29 3.76
C ALA A 422 20.71 0.08 3.51
N GLU A 423 21.52 0.22 2.47
CA GLU A 423 22.29 1.46 2.21
C GLU A 423 21.40 2.65 1.84
N VAL A 424 20.34 2.43 1.07
CA VAL A 424 19.41 3.50 0.68
C VAL A 424 18.34 3.70 1.75
N LEU A 425 17.79 2.61 2.30
CA LEU A 425 16.69 2.61 3.27
C LEU A 425 15.57 3.59 2.87
N GLY A 426 15.01 3.35 1.68
CA GLY A 426 13.94 4.16 1.10
C GLY A 426 12.57 3.51 1.12
N ILE A 427 12.47 2.21 1.47
CA ILE A 427 11.20 1.48 1.46
C ILE A 427 10.24 2.05 2.51
N PRO A 428 9.04 2.54 2.12
CA PRO A 428 8.25 3.36 3.02
C PRO A 428 7.41 2.56 4.01
N TRP A 429 6.81 1.43 3.60
CA TRP A 429 5.84 0.73 4.45
C TRP A 429 5.67 -0.77 4.17
N VAL A 430 6.58 -1.38 3.42
CA VAL A 430 6.49 -2.80 3.03
C VAL A 430 7.69 -3.62 3.50
N ASN A 431 7.43 -4.88 3.83
CA ASN A 431 8.43 -5.94 3.83
C ASN A 431 8.87 -6.24 2.39
N THR A 432 10.00 -6.91 2.25
CA THR A 432 10.52 -7.40 0.97
C THR A 432 10.93 -8.86 1.07
N VAL A 433 10.57 -9.69 0.10
CA VAL A 433 11.30 -10.93 -0.18
C VAL A 433 11.95 -10.88 -1.54
N ALA A 434 13.11 -11.53 -1.67
CA ALA A 434 13.82 -11.65 -2.93
C ALA A 434 14.55 -12.99 -3.03
N THR A 435 14.80 -13.44 -4.26
CA THR A 435 15.68 -14.57 -4.56
C THR A 435 16.25 -14.42 -5.96
N GLY A 436 17.27 -15.20 -6.30
CA GLY A 436 17.94 -15.18 -7.60
C GLY A 436 18.77 -16.44 -7.82
N PRO A 437 19.27 -16.71 -9.04
CA PRO A 437 19.97 -17.95 -9.39
C PRO A 437 21.13 -18.27 -8.43
N GLY A 438 21.06 -19.42 -7.76
CA GLY A 438 22.08 -19.87 -6.79
C GLY A 438 22.16 -19.05 -5.50
N GLY A 439 21.30 -18.04 -5.33
CA GLY A 439 21.21 -17.21 -4.14
C GLY A 439 20.26 -17.78 -3.08
N LYS A 440 20.33 -17.21 -1.87
CA LYS A 440 19.43 -17.52 -0.77
C LYS A 440 18.08 -16.83 -0.94
N ALA A 441 17.05 -17.43 -0.35
CA ALA A 441 15.80 -16.74 -0.12
C ALA A 441 16.02 -15.64 0.92
N TYR A 442 15.73 -14.38 0.56
CA TYR A 442 15.92 -13.20 1.40
C TYR A 442 14.58 -12.64 1.86
N TYR A 443 14.51 -12.25 3.14
CA TYR A 443 13.46 -11.43 3.72
C TYR A 443 14.07 -10.21 4.41
N GLY A 444 13.41 -9.06 4.32
CA GLY A 444 13.69 -7.93 5.19
C GLY A 444 12.52 -6.96 5.35
N ASP A 445 12.24 -6.56 6.59
CA ASP A 445 11.50 -5.34 6.91
C ASP A 445 12.49 -4.18 7.10
N VAL A 446 13.33 -3.96 6.08
CA VAL A 446 14.33 -2.88 6.06
C VAL A 446 13.65 -1.66 5.45
N SER A 447 12.79 -1.06 6.26
CA SER A 447 11.89 0.01 5.85
C SER A 447 12.06 1.25 6.75
N VAL A 448 11.55 2.39 6.30
CA VAL A 448 11.66 3.66 7.01
C VAL A 448 10.76 3.63 8.25
N VAL A 449 11.36 3.52 9.43
CA VAL A 449 10.67 3.45 10.73
C VAL A 449 11.28 4.48 11.68
N PRO A 450 10.48 5.30 12.38
CA PRO A 450 10.96 6.18 13.44
C PRO A 450 11.85 5.45 14.46
N ASN A 451 13.01 6.00 14.80
CA ASN A 451 13.88 5.43 15.83
C ASN A 451 13.32 5.72 17.22
N VAL A 452 12.43 4.85 17.67
CA VAL A 452 11.82 4.93 19.00
C VAL A 452 11.85 3.53 19.59
N SER A 453 12.90 3.27 20.38
CA SER A 453 13.05 2.03 21.13
C SER A 453 11.98 1.90 22.23
N ASP A 454 11.77 0.69 22.72
CA ASP A 454 10.82 0.46 23.82
C ASP A 454 11.25 1.22 25.10
N ASP A 455 12.56 1.32 25.36
CA ASP A 455 13.11 2.13 26.46
C ASP A 455 12.82 3.63 26.30
N LYS A 456 12.84 4.13 25.05
CA LYS A 456 12.41 5.49 24.73
C LYS A 456 10.94 5.67 25.07
N VAL A 457 10.07 4.75 24.67
CA VAL A 457 8.63 4.82 25.01
C VAL A 457 8.40 4.81 26.52
N LEU A 458 9.15 3.99 27.28
CA LEU A 458 9.04 3.95 28.74
C LEU A 458 9.42 5.29 29.41
N THR A 459 10.40 6.01 28.86
CA THR A 459 10.94 7.24 29.46
C THR A 459 10.30 8.53 28.92
N CYS A 460 9.73 8.47 27.72
CA CYS A 460 9.21 9.60 26.97
C CYS A 460 7.74 9.47 26.56
N GLY A 461 7.08 8.36 26.83
CA GLY A 461 5.64 8.22 26.59
C GLY A 461 4.86 9.30 27.35
N ALA A 462 4.01 10.04 26.65
CA ALA A 462 3.12 11.03 27.24
C ALA A 462 2.03 10.31 28.05
N ILE A 463 2.21 10.21 29.36
CA ILE A 463 1.24 9.57 30.26
C ILE A 463 0.22 10.63 30.71
N PRO A 464 -1.08 10.33 30.67
CA PRO A 464 -1.70 9.01 30.50
C PRO A 464 -2.07 8.61 29.06
N ILE A 465 -2.02 9.54 28.10
CA ILE A 465 -2.60 9.34 26.76
C ILE A 465 -1.92 8.23 25.95
N ASN A 466 -0.61 8.02 26.11
CA ASN A 466 0.13 6.92 25.48
C ASN A 466 -0.44 5.56 25.90
N THR A 467 -0.83 5.40 27.17
CA THR A 467 -1.47 4.17 27.66
C THR A 467 -2.85 3.97 27.05
N VAL A 468 -3.63 5.05 26.90
CA VAL A 468 -4.97 4.99 26.30
C VAL A 468 -4.91 4.59 24.83
N ILE A 469 -4.00 5.19 24.05
CA ILE A 469 -3.79 4.85 22.64
C ILE A 469 -3.23 3.42 22.51
N GLY A 470 -2.26 3.05 23.35
CA GLY A 470 -1.63 1.72 23.34
C GLY A 470 -2.57 0.56 23.68
N GLN A 471 -3.72 0.81 24.33
CA GLN A 471 -4.76 -0.22 24.52
C GLN A 471 -5.47 -0.60 23.22
N LEU A 472 -5.55 0.33 22.26
CA LEU A 472 -6.23 0.13 20.99
C LEU A 472 -5.24 -0.21 19.87
N VAL A 473 -4.11 0.50 19.80
CA VAL A 473 -3.06 0.34 18.78
C VAL A 473 -1.70 0.09 19.44
N PRO A 474 -1.46 -1.12 19.98
CA PRO A 474 -0.24 -1.41 20.73
C PRO A 474 1.03 -1.22 19.89
N GLY A 475 1.93 -0.37 20.37
CA GLY A 475 3.21 -0.08 19.72
C GLY A 475 3.26 1.27 19.00
N LEU A 476 2.12 1.95 18.79
CA LEU A 476 2.10 3.31 18.28
C LEU A 476 2.45 4.30 19.41
N PRO A 477 3.62 4.98 19.38
CA PRO A 477 4.02 5.85 20.47
C PRO A 477 3.31 7.21 20.44
N VAL A 478 2.85 7.66 21.61
CA VAL A 478 2.57 9.07 21.88
C VAL A 478 3.64 9.59 22.84
N LEU A 479 4.52 10.46 22.36
CA LEU A 479 5.68 10.96 23.09
C LEU A 479 5.43 12.34 23.70
N ASP A 480 6.17 12.68 24.75
CA ASP A 480 6.18 14.02 25.36
C ASP A 480 6.99 14.99 24.49
N GLY A 481 6.29 15.81 23.70
CA GLY A 481 6.89 16.78 22.79
C GLY A 481 7.44 18.03 23.48
N SER A 482 7.32 18.15 24.80
CA SER A 482 7.93 19.25 25.55
C SER A 482 9.40 19.02 25.91
N ARG A 483 9.91 17.80 25.74
CA ARG A 483 11.26 17.40 26.14
C ARG A 483 12.10 17.08 24.91
N SER A 484 13.19 17.82 24.71
CA SER A 484 14.14 17.53 23.62
C SER A 484 14.78 16.16 23.70
N ALA A 485 14.91 15.59 24.90
CA ALA A 485 15.37 14.21 25.10
C ALA A 485 14.39 13.16 24.54
N CYS A 486 13.17 13.56 24.16
CA CYS A 486 12.12 12.69 23.63
C CYS A 486 11.97 12.75 22.10
N GLU A 487 12.83 13.51 21.41
CA GLU A 487 13.03 13.41 19.96
C GLU A 487 13.37 11.98 19.54
N TRP A 488 13.12 11.62 18.28
CA TRP A 488 13.60 10.35 17.73
C TRP A 488 15.12 10.22 17.87
N ASP A 489 15.56 9.01 18.22
CA ASP A 489 16.99 8.72 18.32
C ASP A 489 17.61 8.59 16.92
N THR A 490 18.91 8.34 16.84
CA THR A 490 19.60 8.14 15.55
C THR A 490 20.67 7.09 15.73
N ASP A 491 20.55 6.00 14.97
CA ASP A 491 21.56 4.95 14.96
C ASP A 491 22.76 5.39 14.12
N ALA A 492 23.94 4.86 14.43
CA ALA A 492 25.17 5.22 13.74
C ALA A 492 25.18 4.76 12.27
N ASP A 493 24.41 3.73 11.93
CA ASP A 493 24.25 3.18 10.59
C ASP A 493 22.96 3.63 9.88
N ALA A 494 22.18 4.53 10.49
CA ALA A 494 21.04 5.14 9.81
C ALA A 494 21.52 6.11 8.71
N PRO A 495 21.00 6.03 7.47
CA PRO A 495 21.41 6.91 6.38
C PRO A 495 20.95 8.36 6.58
N VAL A 496 19.93 8.58 7.41
CA VAL A 496 19.47 9.91 7.85
C VAL A 496 19.10 9.86 9.33
N PRO A 497 19.13 11.00 10.05
CA PRO A 497 18.71 11.07 11.44
C PRO A 497 17.22 10.71 11.64
N GLY A 498 16.90 10.21 12.83
CA GLY A 498 15.51 10.02 13.28
C GLY A 498 14.86 8.68 12.92
N ILE A 499 15.55 7.81 12.18
CA ILE A 499 15.05 6.48 11.79
C ILE A 499 15.97 5.37 12.31
N PHE A 500 15.42 4.17 12.47
CA PHE A 500 16.25 3.00 12.80
C PHE A 500 17.28 2.77 11.70
N GLY A 501 18.50 2.44 12.10
CA GLY A 501 19.54 1.96 11.21
C GLY A 501 19.29 0.50 10.81
N PRO A 502 19.87 0.04 9.69
CA PRO A 502 19.65 -1.31 9.19
C PRO A 502 19.96 -2.43 10.19
N SER A 503 20.91 -2.23 11.12
CA SER A 503 21.23 -3.21 12.17
C SER A 503 20.12 -3.42 13.21
N HIS A 504 19.16 -2.51 13.30
CA HIS A 504 17.98 -2.62 14.16
C HIS A 504 16.69 -2.85 13.34
N LEU A 505 16.80 -3.34 12.10
CA LEU A 505 15.68 -3.73 11.26
C LEU A 505 15.77 -5.23 10.88
N PRO A 506 14.65 -5.97 10.91
CA PRO A 506 14.69 -7.42 10.85
C PRO A 506 14.94 -7.92 9.42
N THR A 507 15.88 -8.86 9.30
CA THR A 507 16.21 -9.56 8.06
C THR A 507 16.43 -11.05 8.31
N LEU A 508 16.27 -11.86 7.26
CA LEU A 508 16.55 -13.29 7.29
C LEU A 508 16.98 -13.78 5.91
N GLN A 509 17.98 -14.65 5.86
CA GLN A 509 18.38 -15.37 4.65
C GLN A 509 18.38 -16.88 4.88
N ARG A 510 17.84 -17.63 3.93
CA ARG A 510 17.58 -19.07 4.04
C ARG A 510 17.93 -19.81 2.76
N ASP A 511 18.40 -21.06 2.90
CA ASP A 511 18.67 -21.95 1.76
C ASP A 511 17.40 -22.72 1.31
N ASP A 512 16.33 -22.70 2.13
CA ASP A 512 15.01 -23.25 1.83
C ASP A 512 14.03 -22.14 1.41
N TRP A 513 13.37 -21.47 2.35
CA TRP A 513 12.32 -20.50 2.04
C TRP A 513 12.20 -19.38 3.07
N VAL A 514 11.59 -18.27 2.66
CA VAL A 514 11.02 -17.25 3.55
C VAL A 514 9.66 -16.82 3.00
N ALA A 515 8.76 -16.43 3.90
CA ALA A 515 7.45 -15.91 3.53
C ALA A 515 7.09 -14.67 4.35
N ASN A 516 6.13 -13.89 3.85
CA ASN A 516 5.37 -12.97 4.70
C ASN A 516 3.94 -12.80 4.18
N ASN A 517 3.01 -12.57 5.11
CA ASN A 517 1.58 -12.44 4.85
C ASN A 517 0.94 -11.34 5.73
N ASN A 518 1.67 -10.24 5.92
CA ASN A 518 1.29 -9.02 6.68
C ASN A 518 1.28 -9.13 8.20
N ASP A 519 1.43 -10.32 8.76
CA ASP A 519 1.92 -10.43 10.13
C ASP A 519 3.37 -9.94 10.22
N SER A 520 3.80 -9.62 11.44
CA SER A 520 5.16 -9.12 11.70
C SER A 520 6.24 -10.09 11.21
N TYR A 521 7.47 -9.58 11.14
CA TYR A 521 8.70 -10.31 10.86
C TYR A 521 8.90 -11.58 11.71
N TRP A 522 8.21 -11.73 12.84
CA TRP A 522 8.43 -12.80 13.80
C TRP A 522 8.36 -14.20 13.19
N LEU A 523 7.35 -14.47 12.34
CA LEU A 523 7.13 -15.78 11.72
C LEU A 523 7.37 -15.80 10.21
N THR A 524 8.39 -15.09 9.77
CA THR A 524 8.93 -15.24 8.40
C THR A 524 9.33 -16.68 8.09
N HIS A 525 9.84 -17.41 9.09
CA HIS A 525 10.12 -18.85 9.03
C HIS A 525 9.94 -19.47 10.44
N PRO A 526 9.09 -20.49 10.62
CA PRO A 526 8.77 -21.03 11.95
C PRO A 526 9.94 -21.69 12.68
N ASP A 527 10.89 -22.30 11.95
CA ASP A 527 12.07 -22.92 12.58
C ASP A 527 13.17 -21.89 12.96
N GLN A 528 13.01 -20.64 12.54
CA GLN A 528 13.92 -19.55 12.89
C GLN A 528 13.15 -18.23 13.08
N PRO A 529 12.32 -18.11 14.14
CA PRO A 529 11.57 -16.89 14.39
C PRO A 529 12.52 -15.70 14.65
N ILE A 530 12.20 -14.55 14.06
CA ILE A 530 12.99 -13.32 14.21
C ILE A 530 12.49 -12.58 15.46
N THR A 531 13.37 -12.26 16.40
CA THR A 531 13.00 -11.63 17.69
C THR A 531 13.99 -10.55 18.13
N GLY A 532 13.59 -9.72 19.10
CA GLY A 532 14.42 -8.70 19.73
C GLY A 532 14.33 -7.31 19.11
N TYR A 533 13.30 -7.01 18.32
CA TYR A 533 13.12 -5.71 17.67
C TYR A 533 12.10 -4.85 18.42
N ALA A 534 12.18 -3.53 18.24
CA ALA A 534 11.31 -2.58 18.92
C ALA A 534 9.83 -2.80 18.57
N ARG A 535 8.93 -2.59 19.55
CA ARG A 535 7.49 -2.85 19.39
C ARG A 535 6.83 -2.00 18.29
N ILE A 536 7.40 -0.84 17.97
CA ILE A 536 6.94 0.00 16.86
C ILE A 536 7.10 -0.69 15.49
N ILE A 537 8.00 -1.67 15.35
CA ILE A 537 8.24 -2.42 14.11
C ILE A 537 7.20 -3.56 13.97
N GLY A 538 6.87 -4.24 15.06
CA GLY A 538 5.92 -5.35 15.02
C GLY A 538 5.84 -6.12 16.33
N ASP A 539 4.88 -7.03 16.39
CA ASP A 539 4.67 -7.89 17.55
C ASP A 539 5.44 -9.22 17.45
N GLU A 540 5.86 -9.77 18.58
CA GLU A 540 6.55 -11.05 18.66
C GLU A 540 5.80 -11.96 19.64
N GLY A 541 5.79 -13.27 19.37
CA GLY A 541 5.21 -14.26 20.30
C GLY A 541 3.69 -14.17 20.49
N THR A 542 2.96 -13.66 19.49
CA THR A 542 1.50 -13.46 19.52
C THR A 542 0.80 -14.23 18.40
N GLU A 543 -0.51 -14.44 18.53
CA GLU A 543 -1.33 -15.10 17.51
C GLU A 543 -1.08 -14.53 16.11
N ARG A 544 -0.99 -15.42 15.12
CA ARG A 544 -0.88 -15.06 13.70
C ARG A 544 -2.22 -15.22 13.02
N SER A 545 -2.42 -14.40 11.99
CA SER A 545 -3.61 -14.51 11.16
C SER A 545 -3.74 -15.91 10.57
N PHE A 546 -4.98 -16.37 10.36
CA PHE A 546 -5.24 -17.65 9.71
C PHE A 546 -4.58 -17.74 8.34
N ARG A 547 -4.43 -16.62 7.63
CA ARG A 547 -3.73 -16.54 6.34
C ARG A 547 -2.22 -16.74 6.45
N THR A 548 -1.55 -16.13 7.44
CA THR A 548 -0.13 -16.43 7.73
C THR A 548 0.05 -17.89 8.08
N ARG A 549 -0.85 -18.46 8.88
CA ARG A 549 -0.81 -19.89 9.23
C ARG A 549 -1.01 -20.78 8.01
N GLN A 550 -1.96 -20.45 7.14
CA GLN A 550 -2.19 -21.15 5.87
C GLN A 550 -0.95 -21.13 4.98
N SER A 551 -0.34 -19.96 4.84
CA SER A 551 0.88 -19.72 4.07
C SER A 551 2.04 -20.62 4.52
N ILE A 552 2.27 -20.72 5.84
CA ILE A 552 3.32 -21.57 6.39
C ILE A 552 2.98 -23.06 6.19
N VAL A 553 1.74 -23.45 6.49
CA VAL A 553 1.30 -24.85 6.42
C VAL A 553 1.38 -25.39 5.00
N GLN A 554 0.98 -24.63 3.98
CA GLN A 554 1.06 -25.10 2.60
C GLN A 554 2.51 -25.31 2.14
N VAL A 555 3.47 -24.49 2.61
CA VAL A 555 4.89 -24.71 2.35
C VAL A 555 5.39 -25.96 3.07
N GLN A 556 5.09 -26.12 4.36
CA GLN A 556 5.49 -27.31 5.12
C GLN A 556 4.96 -28.60 4.49
N ARG A 557 3.66 -28.63 4.14
CA ARG A 557 3.03 -29.78 3.46
C ARG A 557 3.64 -30.09 2.10
N ARG A 558 4.09 -29.05 1.37
CA ARG A 558 4.79 -29.25 0.10
C ARG A 558 6.17 -29.86 0.30
N LEU A 559 6.91 -29.39 1.31
CA LEU A 559 8.27 -29.87 1.58
C LEU A 559 8.28 -31.28 2.19
N ASP A 560 7.27 -31.66 2.98
CA ASP A 560 7.16 -33.01 3.56
C ASP A 560 6.36 -34.01 2.69
N GLY A 561 5.70 -33.52 1.64
CA GLY A 561 4.93 -34.35 0.69
C GLY A 561 3.53 -34.75 1.20
N SER A 562 3.05 -34.14 2.27
CA SER A 562 1.72 -34.39 2.84
C SER A 562 0.58 -33.62 2.14
N ASP A 563 0.89 -32.75 1.17
CA ASP A 563 -0.09 -32.02 0.37
C ASP A 563 -0.84 -32.89 -0.66
N GLY A 564 -0.44 -34.15 -0.85
CA GLY A 564 -1.07 -35.09 -1.78
C GLY A 564 -0.75 -34.84 -3.26
N LEU A 565 0.16 -33.92 -3.58
CA LEU A 565 0.53 -33.56 -4.96
C LEU A 565 1.76 -34.35 -5.48
N GLY A 566 2.25 -35.31 -4.70
CA GLY A 566 3.35 -36.22 -5.06
C GLY A 566 4.74 -35.59 -4.95
N GLY A 567 5.73 -36.37 -4.52
CA GLY A 567 7.10 -35.89 -4.30
C GLY A 567 7.23 -34.87 -3.17
N THR A 568 8.35 -34.16 -3.13
CA THR A 568 8.65 -33.08 -2.16
C THR A 568 9.26 -31.90 -2.92
N GLY A 569 9.06 -30.68 -2.42
CA GLY A 569 9.63 -29.47 -3.03
C GLY A 569 8.80 -28.91 -4.18
N PHE A 570 9.07 -27.66 -4.52
CA PHE A 570 8.33 -26.87 -5.51
C PHE A 570 8.88 -27.01 -6.93
N THR A 571 7.95 -26.96 -7.89
CA THR A 571 8.15 -26.56 -9.29
C THR A 571 7.26 -25.33 -9.55
N ILE A 572 7.50 -24.57 -10.62
CA ILE A 572 6.60 -23.45 -10.97
C ILE A 572 5.12 -23.88 -11.07
N PRO A 573 4.76 -24.98 -11.76
CA PRO A 573 3.35 -25.43 -11.79
C PRO A 573 2.77 -25.74 -10.41
N LEU A 574 3.55 -26.37 -9.51
CA LEU A 574 3.11 -26.65 -8.15
C LEU A 574 2.97 -25.37 -7.32
N LEU A 575 3.90 -24.42 -7.46
CA LEU A 575 3.85 -23.12 -6.81
C LEU A 575 2.59 -22.35 -7.22
N GLN A 576 2.28 -22.33 -8.52
CA GLN A 576 1.08 -21.72 -9.08
C GLN A 576 -0.21 -22.42 -8.63
N GLN A 577 -0.22 -23.76 -8.61
CA GLN A 577 -1.36 -24.55 -8.15
C GLN A 577 -1.65 -24.31 -6.67
N ILE A 578 -0.62 -24.30 -5.82
CA ILE A 578 -0.74 -24.07 -4.38
C ILE A 578 -1.16 -22.62 -4.12
N GLY A 579 -0.50 -21.66 -4.78
CA GLY A 579 -0.77 -20.23 -4.62
C GLY A 579 -2.18 -19.82 -5.05
N LEU A 580 -2.82 -20.58 -5.95
CA LEU A 580 -4.21 -20.37 -6.38
C LEU A 580 -5.15 -21.50 -5.95
N SER A 581 -4.79 -22.31 -4.95
CA SER A 581 -5.61 -23.44 -4.47
C SER A 581 -6.95 -23.00 -3.87
N ALA A 582 -7.00 -21.76 -3.36
CA ALA A 582 -8.14 -21.18 -2.66
C ALA A 582 -8.57 -21.95 -1.41
N GLN A 583 -7.64 -22.63 -0.74
CA GLN A 583 -7.90 -23.28 0.55
C GLN A 583 -8.27 -22.24 1.62
N VAL A 584 -9.25 -22.60 2.47
CA VAL A 584 -9.77 -21.77 3.57
C VAL A 584 -9.33 -22.36 4.90
N ARG A 585 -8.42 -21.68 5.62
CA ARG A 585 -7.83 -22.22 6.85
C ARG A 585 -8.84 -22.44 7.97
N THR A 586 -9.83 -21.57 8.13
CA THR A 586 -10.83 -21.74 9.18
C THR A 586 -11.69 -22.98 8.96
N ALA A 587 -11.90 -23.38 7.70
CA ALA A 587 -12.56 -24.63 7.35
C ALA A 587 -11.75 -25.85 7.83
N GLU A 588 -10.43 -25.87 7.56
CA GLU A 588 -9.54 -26.94 8.04
C GLU A 588 -9.57 -27.08 9.57
N LEU A 589 -9.74 -25.97 10.29
CA LEU A 589 -9.70 -25.92 11.75
C LEU A 589 -11.05 -26.15 12.43
N GLY A 590 -12.18 -26.02 11.72
CA GLY A 590 -13.50 -25.95 12.36
C GLY A 590 -14.66 -26.63 11.62
N LEU A 591 -14.56 -26.95 10.33
CA LEU A 591 -15.67 -27.51 9.56
C LEU A 591 -16.17 -28.83 10.15
N SER A 592 -15.27 -29.73 10.53
CA SER A 592 -15.63 -30.98 11.16
C SER A 592 -16.37 -30.81 12.49
N ASN A 593 -16.04 -29.77 13.28
CA ASN A 593 -16.72 -29.49 14.53
C ASN A 593 -18.16 -29.03 14.27
N VAL A 594 -18.37 -28.14 13.30
CA VAL A 594 -19.72 -27.70 12.90
C VAL A 594 -20.56 -28.89 12.41
N LEU A 595 -20.00 -29.72 11.52
CA LEU A 595 -20.70 -30.89 10.98
C LEU A 595 -21.05 -31.94 12.06
N ASN A 596 -20.21 -32.09 13.09
CA ASN A 596 -20.42 -33.09 14.13
C ASN A 596 -21.27 -32.60 15.31
N GLU A 597 -21.29 -31.29 15.59
CA GLU A 597 -21.87 -30.76 16.82
C GLU A 597 -23.09 -29.86 16.59
N ILE A 598 -23.15 -29.13 15.47
CA ILE A 598 -24.30 -28.27 15.12
C ILE A 598 -25.26 -29.02 14.20
N CYS A 599 -24.74 -29.60 13.12
CA CYS A 599 -25.56 -30.17 12.06
C CYS A 599 -26.47 -31.34 12.45
N PRO A 600 -26.15 -32.22 13.43
CA PRO A 600 -27.06 -33.30 13.82
C PRO A 600 -28.40 -32.83 14.41
N SER A 601 -28.45 -31.61 14.94
CA SER A 601 -29.66 -30.99 15.49
C SER A 601 -30.31 -29.95 14.55
N ALA A 602 -29.69 -29.67 13.41
CA ALA A 602 -30.16 -28.65 12.48
C ALA A 602 -31.49 -29.04 11.82
N THR A 603 -32.38 -28.07 11.59
CA THR A 603 -33.68 -28.27 10.92
C THR A 603 -33.95 -27.15 9.91
N GLY A 604 -34.85 -27.37 8.96
CA GLY A 604 -35.23 -26.34 7.97
C GLY A 604 -34.03 -25.85 7.15
N ASP A 605 -33.83 -24.53 7.11
CA ASP A 605 -32.74 -23.90 6.36
C ASP A 605 -31.35 -24.31 6.88
N GLU A 606 -31.19 -24.50 8.19
CA GLU A 606 -29.92 -24.94 8.78
C GLU A 606 -29.57 -26.36 8.34
N ALA A 607 -30.57 -27.25 8.18
CA ALA A 607 -30.34 -28.59 7.65
C ALA A 607 -29.89 -28.56 6.19
N ALA A 608 -30.44 -27.64 5.39
CA ALA A 608 -30.02 -27.43 4.00
C ALA A 608 -28.59 -26.84 3.92
N ALA A 609 -28.27 -25.87 4.77
CA ALA A 609 -26.93 -25.32 4.90
C ALA A 609 -25.90 -26.39 5.32
N CYS A 610 -26.24 -27.24 6.28
CA CYS A 610 -25.41 -28.38 6.68
C CYS A 610 -25.21 -29.40 5.55
N ALA A 611 -26.24 -29.65 4.73
CA ALA A 611 -26.12 -30.52 3.57
C ALA A 611 -25.18 -29.95 2.48
N ALA A 612 -25.15 -28.63 2.32
CA ALA A 612 -24.18 -27.95 1.45
C ALA A 612 -22.76 -28.02 2.04
N LEU A 613 -22.58 -27.71 3.33
CA LEU A 613 -21.28 -27.78 4.01
C LEU A 613 -20.70 -29.20 4.03
N ALA A 614 -21.54 -30.24 4.11
CA ALA A 614 -21.09 -31.63 4.02
C ALA A 614 -20.55 -32.01 2.63
N GLN A 615 -20.90 -31.26 1.59
CA GLN A 615 -20.38 -31.42 0.22
C GLN A 615 -19.20 -30.48 -0.06
N TRP A 616 -18.98 -29.49 0.80
CA TRP A 616 -17.94 -28.51 0.61
C TRP A 616 -16.55 -29.12 0.75
N ASP A 617 -15.64 -28.72 -0.13
CA ASP A 617 -14.26 -29.21 -0.20
C ASP A 617 -13.28 -28.38 0.65
N GLY A 618 -13.77 -27.37 1.39
CA GLY A 618 -12.94 -26.47 2.19
C GLY A 618 -12.19 -25.43 1.35
N THR A 619 -12.55 -25.24 0.08
CA THR A 619 -11.93 -24.26 -0.81
C THR A 619 -12.92 -23.21 -1.32
N ALA A 620 -12.42 -22.10 -1.83
CA ALA A 620 -13.22 -21.05 -2.47
C ALA A 620 -12.97 -21.04 -4.00
N ASN A 621 -13.04 -22.20 -4.64
CA ASN A 621 -12.97 -22.35 -6.09
C ASN A 621 -14.32 -22.05 -6.76
N LEU A 622 -14.33 -21.84 -8.07
CA LEU A 622 -15.54 -21.48 -8.82
C LEU A 622 -16.66 -22.53 -8.70
N ASP A 623 -16.28 -23.80 -8.56
CA ASP A 623 -17.16 -24.95 -8.42
C ASP A 623 -17.41 -25.35 -6.96
N SER A 624 -16.81 -24.65 -5.99
CA SER A 624 -17.00 -24.94 -4.57
C SER A 624 -18.45 -24.68 -4.15
N ILE A 625 -19.08 -25.71 -3.60
CA ILE A 625 -20.44 -25.71 -3.06
C ILE A 625 -20.36 -25.47 -1.56
N GLY A 626 -21.18 -24.57 -1.01
CA GLY A 626 -21.25 -24.30 0.43
C GLY A 626 -20.19 -23.34 0.98
N ALA A 627 -19.26 -22.87 0.15
CA ALA A 627 -18.23 -21.90 0.55
C ALA A 627 -18.83 -20.60 1.10
N HIS A 628 -19.89 -20.07 0.47
CA HIS A 628 -20.59 -18.87 0.91
C HIS A 628 -21.35 -19.07 2.22
N VAL A 629 -21.82 -20.30 2.52
CA VAL A 629 -22.41 -20.63 3.82
C VAL A 629 -21.37 -20.51 4.92
N TRP A 630 -20.18 -21.08 4.70
CA TRP A 630 -19.08 -20.97 5.66
C TRP A 630 -18.64 -19.53 5.85
N ARG A 631 -18.51 -18.77 4.76
CA ARG A 631 -18.11 -17.37 4.78
C ARG A 631 -19.04 -16.50 5.60
N GLU A 632 -20.35 -16.59 5.37
CA GLU A 632 -21.34 -15.79 6.10
C GLU A 632 -21.43 -16.22 7.56
N PHE A 633 -21.29 -17.52 7.86
CA PHE A 633 -21.15 -18.00 9.23
C PHE A 633 -19.93 -17.36 9.92
N TRP A 634 -18.76 -17.38 9.27
CA TRP A 634 -17.53 -16.88 9.85
C TRP A 634 -17.53 -15.35 9.99
N TYR A 635 -18.14 -14.65 9.03
CA TYR A 635 -18.39 -13.21 9.11
C TYR A 635 -19.29 -12.87 10.30
N ALA A 636 -20.40 -13.61 10.48
CA ALA A 636 -21.33 -13.40 11.59
C ALA A 636 -20.74 -13.72 12.98
N LEU A 637 -19.73 -14.59 13.04
CA LEU A 637 -18.98 -14.84 14.27
C LEU A 637 -18.22 -13.58 14.74
N ASN A 638 -18.03 -12.60 13.84
CA ASN A 638 -17.25 -11.39 14.06
C ASN A 638 -15.88 -11.70 14.67
N SER A 639 -15.32 -12.80 14.19
CA SER A 639 -13.99 -13.31 14.47
C SER A 639 -12.97 -12.28 13.96
N ASP A 640 -11.98 -11.90 14.78
CA ASP A 640 -10.76 -11.35 14.22
C ASP A 640 -10.08 -12.41 13.32
N ASP A 641 -9.15 -11.99 12.48
CA ASP A 641 -8.48 -12.89 11.55
C ASP A 641 -7.40 -13.76 12.21
N ARG A 642 -7.26 -13.74 13.55
CA ARG A 642 -6.15 -14.33 14.33
C ARG A 642 -6.59 -15.43 15.29
N GLY A 643 -7.82 -15.32 15.83
CA GLY A 643 -8.40 -16.28 16.74
C GLY A 643 -9.07 -15.60 17.93
N GLY A 644 -10.36 -15.86 18.11
CA GLY A 644 -11.11 -15.41 19.30
C GLY A 644 -11.20 -16.46 20.40
N SER A 645 -12.01 -16.21 21.42
CA SER A 645 -12.18 -17.10 22.58
C SER A 645 -13.04 -18.35 22.33
N TYR A 646 -13.24 -18.75 21.07
CA TYR A 646 -14.12 -19.84 20.65
C TYR A 646 -13.34 -21.09 20.19
N TRP A 647 -12.05 -21.18 20.55
CA TRP A 647 -11.19 -22.34 20.29
C TRP A 647 -10.99 -23.17 21.56
N ARG A 648 -11.05 -24.49 21.45
CA ARG A 648 -10.79 -25.41 22.58
C ARG A 648 -9.31 -25.45 22.93
N VAL A 649 -8.45 -25.35 21.91
CA VAL A 649 -7.00 -25.23 22.08
C VAL A 649 -6.62 -23.77 21.87
N PRO A 650 -6.21 -23.05 22.93
CA PRO A 650 -5.77 -21.66 22.81
C PRO A 650 -4.43 -21.57 22.09
N PHE A 651 -4.02 -20.34 21.76
CA PHE A 651 -2.69 -20.07 21.24
C PHE A 651 -1.57 -20.53 22.18
N ASP A 652 -0.55 -21.15 21.59
CA ASP A 652 0.70 -21.52 22.22
C ASP A 652 1.85 -21.00 21.36
N VAL A 653 2.71 -20.17 21.98
CA VAL A 653 3.90 -19.62 21.32
C VAL A 653 4.88 -20.71 20.87
N ALA A 654 4.83 -21.90 21.47
CA ALA A 654 5.63 -23.07 21.07
C ALA A 654 5.04 -23.82 19.86
N ASP A 655 3.77 -23.57 19.50
CA ASP A 655 3.09 -24.13 18.33
C ASP A 655 2.29 -23.03 17.60
N PRO A 656 2.95 -21.96 17.12
CA PRO A 656 2.25 -20.75 16.71
C PRO A 656 1.61 -20.87 15.31
N VAL A 657 1.91 -21.96 14.60
CA VAL A 657 1.33 -22.28 13.29
C VAL A 657 0.04 -23.08 13.44
N ASN A 658 -0.04 -23.99 14.42
CA ASN A 658 -1.16 -24.90 14.60
C ASN A 658 -2.08 -24.52 15.77
N THR A 659 -1.85 -23.40 16.44
CA THR A 659 -2.74 -22.84 17.47
C THR A 659 -3.14 -21.39 17.16
N PRO A 660 -4.33 -20.93 17.60
CA PRO A 660 -5.41 -21.71 18.21
C PRO A 660 -6.11 -22.65 17.21
N ARG A 661 -6.78 -23.70 17.70
CA ARG A 661 -7.48 -24.71 16.87
C ARG A 661 -8.60 -25.41 17.63
N ASP A 662 -9.29 -26.32 16.93
CA ASP A 662 -10.43 -27.11 17.43
C ASP A 662 -11.59 -26.21 17.85
N LEU A 663 -12.38 -25.76 16.86
CA LEU A 663 -13.50 -24.84 17.08
C LEU A 663 -14.48 -25.42 18.11
N ASP A 664 -14.83 -24.63 19.13
CA ASP A 664 -15.85 -25.01 20.10
C ASP A 664 -17.26 -24.77 19.54
N ALA A 665 -17.69 -25.66 18.65
CA ALA A 665 -18.99 -25.56 17.98
C ALA A 665 -20.20 -25.66 18.93
N GLY A 666 -20.00 -26.18 20.15
CA GLY A 666 -20.99 -26.15 21.23
C GLY A 666 -21.15 -24.80 21.93
N ALA A 667 -20.24 -23.84 21.70
CA ALA A 667 -20.35 -22.51 22.30
C ALA A 667 -21.54 -21.73 21.73
N ASN A 668 -22.30 -21.07 22.59
CA ASN A 668 -23.50 -20.32 22.18
C ASN A 668 -23.21 -19.25 21.12
N ALA A 669 -22.05 -18.58 21.20
CA ALA A 669 -21.64 -17.58 20.21
C ALA A 669 -21.46 -18.21 18.82
N VAL A 670 -20.87 -19.41 18.74
CA VAL A 670 -20.64 -20.13 17.49
C VAL A 670 -21.96 -20.61 16.89
N ALA A 671 -22.83 -21.22 17.69
CA ALA A 671 -24.16 -21.63 17.23
C ALA A 671 -25.01 -20.43 16.76
N THR A 672 -24.98 -19.31 17.48
CA THR A 672 -25.70 -18.08 17.11
C THR A 672 -25.18 -17.51 15.78
N ALA A 673 -23.86 -17.48 15.60
CA ALA A 673 -23.23 -17.04 14.36
C ALA A 673 -23.61 -17.94 13.18
N PHE A 674 -23.68 -19.26 13.38
CA PHE A 674 -24.10 -20.19 12.35
C PHE A 674 -25.52 -19.89 11.88
N SER A 675 -26.48 -19.77 12.80
CA SER A 675 -27.86 -19.40 12.46
C SER A 675 -27.93 -18.04 11.74
N ALA A 676 -27.12 -17.05 12.15
CA ALA A 676 -27.06 -15.75 11.50
C ALA A 676 -26.51 -15.82 10.06
N GLY A 677 -25.44 -16.58 9.83
CA GLY A 677 -24.88 -16.80 8.49
C GLY A 677 -25.86 -17.51 7.56
N VAL A 678 -26.57 -18.53 8.05
CA VAL A 678 -27.64 -19.21 7.30
C VAL A 678 -28.76 -18.22 6.93
N ALA A 679 -29.15 -17.35 7.86
CA ALA A 679 -30.14 -16.31 7.59
C ALA A 679 -29.68 -15.30 6.53
N ALA A 680 -28.40 -14.90 6.54
CA ALA A 680 -27.82 -14.00 5.55
C ALA A 680 -27.85 -14.62 4.13
N VAL A 681 -27.41 -15.88 3.99
CA VAL A 681 -27.49 -16.60 2.71
C VAL A 681 -28.94 -16.70 2.23
N LYS A 682 -29.89 -17.04 3.11
CA LYS A 682 -31.30 -17.07 2.74
C LYS A 682 -31.83 -15.71 2.28
N ALA A 683 -31.44 -14.63 2.96
CA ALA A 683 -31.87 -13.27 2.65
C ALA A 683 -31.34 -12.78 1.29
N SER A 684 -30.16 -13.25 0.88
CA SER A 684 -29.58 -12.96 -0.43
C SER A 684 -30.38 -13.54 -1.61
N GLY A 685 -31.10 -14.64 -1.38
CA GLY A 685 -31.82 -15.37 -2.43
C GLY A 685 -30.99 -16.43 -3.16
N PHE A 686 -29.69 -16.55 -2.87
CA PHE A 686 -28.86 -17.65 -3.37
C PHE A 686 -29.16 -18.97 -2.65
N ALA A 687 -29.09 -20.08 -3.38
CA ALA A 687 -29.23 -21.40 -2.78
C ALA A 687 -28.00 -21.73 -1.91
N PHE A 688 -28.18 -22.50 -0.84
CA PHE A 688 -27.08 -22.92 0.03
C PHE A 688 -26.05 -23.78 -0.71
N ASP A 689 -26.48 -24.50 -1.75
CA ASP A 689 -25.65 -25.36 -2.60
C ASP A 689 -25.25 -24.71 -3.94
N ALA A 690 -25.49 -23.40 -4.12
CA ALA A 690 -25.00 -22.69 -5.29
C ALA A 690 -23.46 -22.72 -5.33
N PRO A 691 -22.85 -23.02 -6.49
CA PRO A 691 -21.40 -22.96 -6.64
C PRO A 691 -20.92 -21.50 -6.57
N LEU A 692 -19.78 -21.26 -5.94
CA LEU A 692 -19.27 -19.90 -5.70
C LEU A 692 -19.17 -19.04 -6.96
N GLY A 693 -18.83 -19.64 -8.11
CA GLY A 693 -18.75 -18.94 -9.41
C GLY A 693 -20.08 -18.40 -9.93
N GLN A 694 -21.23 -18.76 -9.33
CA GLN A 694 -22.53 -18.12 -9.61
C GLN A 694 -22.83 -16.93 -8.70
N ILE A 695 -21.99 -16.69 -7.69
CA ILE A 695 -22.22 -15.74 -6.60
C ILE A 695 -21.14 -14.66 -6.58
N GLN A 696 -19.89 -15.01 -6.90
CA GLN A 696 -18.73 -14.12 -6.77
C GLN A 696 -18.22 -13.64 -8.14
N HIS A 697 -18.15 -12.33 -8.32
CA HIS A 697 -17.80 -11.66 -9.57
C HIS A 697 -17.05 -10.33 -9.29
N PRO A 698 -16.36 -9.71 -10.26
CA PRO A 698 -15.70 -8.42 -10.03
C PRO A 698 -16.72 -7.28 -9.84
N CYS A 699 -16.39 -6.27 -9.04
CA CYS A 699 -17.25 -5.09 -8.82
C CYS A 699 -17.37 -4.17 -10.04
N CYS A 700 -16.27 -4.05 -10.80
CA CYS A 700 -16.01 -2.84 -11.58
C CYS A 700 -15.47 -3.14 -12.99
N ILE A 701 -15.60 -4.38 -13.44
CA ILE A 701 -15.18 -4.86 -14.77
C ILE A 701 -16.43 -5.36 -15.49
N MET A 702 -16.57 -6.68 -15.62
CA MET A 702 -17.71 -7.34 -16.23
C MET A 702 -18.21 -8.44 -15.30
N ASN A 703 -19.47 -8.34 -14.87
CA ASN A 703 -20.05 -9.24 -13.87
C ASN A 703 -20.25 -10.68 -14.39
N ASP A 704 -20.07 -10.94 -15.68
CA ASP A 704 -20.12 -12.29 -16.27
C ASP A 704 -18.86 -13.12 -16.02
N ILE A 705 -17.81 -12.53 -15.46
CA ILE A 705 -16.54 -13.21 -15.17
C ILE A 705 -16.58 -13.71 -13.72
N PRO A 706 -16.70 -15.03 -13.47
CA PRO A 706 -16.74 -15.55 -12.11
C PRO A 706 -15.35 -15.50 -11.48
N ILE A 707 -15.25 -15.14 -10.20
CA ILE A 707 -13.98 -14.99 -9.49
C ILE A 707 -13.88 -16.02 -8.37
N PHE A 708 -12.75 -16.71 -8.26
CA PHE A 708 -12.43 -17.59 -7.14
C PHE A 708 -11.56 -16.86 -6.11
N GLY A 709 -11.47 -17.44 -4.92
CA GLY A 709 -10.71 -16.87 -3.80
C GLY A 709 -11.61 -16.56 -2.61
N GLY A 710 -10.95 -16.41 -1.47
CA GLY A 710 -11.55 -16.20 -0.18
C GLY A 710 -11.30 -14.83 0.43
N GLN A 711 -11.88 -14.61 1.59
CA GLN A 711 -11.73 -13.39 2.38
C GLN A 711 -10.54 -13.50 3.33
N PHE A 712 -10.02 -12.35 3.78
CA PHE A 712 -8.92 -12.32 4.74
C PHE A 712 -9.27 -13.03 6.06
N TYR A 713 -10.48 -12.76 6.58
CA TYR A 713 -10.91 -13.23 7.90
C TYR A 713 -11.20 -14.74 7.97
N GLU A 714 -11.44 -15.40 6.83
CA GLU A 714 -11.59 -16.86 6.76
C GLU A 714 -10.24 -17.59 6.58
N GLY A 715 -9.13 -16.84 6.52
CA GLY A 715 -7.79 -17.39 6.40
C GLY A 715 -7.48 -17.94 5.02
N ALA A 716 -8.11 -17.40 3.98
CA ALA A 716 -7.77 -17.75 2.61
C ALA A 716 -6.38 -17.24 2.24
N PHE A 717 -5.62 -18.04 1.49
CA PHE A 717 -4.38 -17.56 0.87
C PHE A 717 -4.66 -16.82 -0.43
N THR A 718 -5.49 -17.41 -1.30
CA THR A 718 -6.00 -16.75 -2.50
C THR A 718 -7.07 -15.74 -2.11
N ILE A 719 -6.80 -14.43 -2.23
CA ILE A 719 -7.74 -13.40 -1.76
C ILE A 719 -8.62 -12.87 -2.89
N ALA A 720 -9.92 -12.84 -2.61
CA ALA A 720 -10.96 -12.12 -3.33
C ALA A 720 -11.90 -11.49 -2.27
N ASP A 721 -11.54 -10.29 -1.82
CA ASP A 721 -12.20 -9.56 -0.73
C ASP A 721 -13.37 -8.74 -1.28
N SER A 722 -14.47 -8.73 -0.53
CA SER A 722 -15.73 -8.11 -0.92
C SER A 722 -16.52 -7.65 0.30
N GLN A 723 -17.58 -6.88 0.06
CA GLN A 723 -18.62 -6.71 1.08
C GLN A 723 -19.36 -8.03 1.36
N PRO A 724 -20.08 -8.14 2.49
CA PRO A 724 -20.91 -9.31 2.80
C PRO A 724 -21.96 -9.60 1.73
N LEU A 725 -22.45 -10.84 1.71
CA LEU A 725 -23.34 -11.33 0.65
C LEU A 725 -24.60 -10.47 0.51
N SER A 726 -24.83 -9.97 -0.70
CA SER A 726 -26.04 -9.26 -1.10
C SER A 726 -26.86 -10.07 -2.11
N SER A 727 -27.99 -9.52 -2.58
CA SER A 727 -28.74 -10.12 -3.70
C SER A 727 -27.99 -10.08 -5.03
N ASP A 728 -26.99 -9.20 -5.16
CA ASP A 728 -26.13 -9.12 -6.33
C ASP A 728 -24.96 -10.11 -6.24
N GLY A 729 -24.70 -10.68 -5.06
CA GLY A 729 -23.61 -11.62 -4.83
C GLY A 729 -22.46 -10.97 -4.05
N TYR A 730 -21.25 -11.50 -4.27
CA TYR A 730 -19.99 -10.94 -3.76
C TYR A 730 -19.29 -10.15 -4.87
N GLU A 731 -19.26 -8.83 -4.71
CA GLU A 731 -18.55 -7.92 -5.61
C GLU A 731 -17.10 -7.78 -5.16
N VAL A 732 -16.18 -8.46 -5.85
CA VAL A 732 -14.75 -8.42 -5.54
C VAL A 732 -14.20 -7.06 -5.93
N GLU A 733 -13.78 -6.29 -4.92
CA GLU A 733 -13.22 -4.94 -5.07
C GLU A 733 -11.74 -4.86 -4.65
N TYR A 734 -11.25 -5.88 -3.96
CA TYR A 734 -9.92 -5.92 -3.38
C TYR A 734 -9.41 -7.36 -3.36
N GLY A 735 -8.09 -7.55 -3.39
CA GLY A 735 -7.49 -8.89 -3.21
C GLY A 735 -6.34 -9.11 -4.17
N ASN A 736 -6.17 -10.36 -4.61
CA ASN A 736 -5.22 -10.71 -5.66
C ASN A 736 -5.25 -9.67 -6.79
N SER A 737 -4.10 -9.07 -7.08
CA SER A 737 -3.96 -7.92 -7.98
C SER A 737 -2.93 -8.23 -9.08
N TYR A 738 -1.70 -7.75 -8.93
CA TYR A 738 -0.57 -8.36 -9.61
C TYR A 738 -0.19 -9.67 -8.92
N ILE A 739 0.05 -10.72 -9.68
CA ILE A 739 0.62 -11.97 -9.19
C ILE A 739 1.79 -12.30 -10.10
N GLN A 740 2.93 -12.69 -9.55
CA GLN A 740 4.05 -13.22 -10.33
C GLN A 740 4.57 -14.52 -9.75
N SER A 741 4.93 -15.44 -10.64
CA SER A 741 5.79 -16.58 -10.34
C SER A 741 7.01 -16.48 -11.23
N VAL A 742 8.21 -16.49 -10.63
CA VAL A 742 9.47 -16.28 -11.35
C VAL A 742 10.45 -17.39 -10.98
N THR A 743 11.18 -17.89 -11.97
CA THR A 743 12.33 -18.79 -11.83
C THR A 743 13.38 -18.42 -12.87
N TRP A 744 14.51 -19.13 -12.88
CA TRP A 744 15.51 -19.04 -13.94
C TRP A 744 15.79 -20.43 -14.48
N ASP A 745 15.59 -20.60 -15.79
CA ASP A 745 15.86 -21.83 -16.52
C ASP A 745 17.14 -21.69 -17.37
N THR A 746 17.38 -22.64 -18.28
CA THR A 746 18.57 -22.59 -19.15
C THR A 746 18.58 -21.43 -20.15
N ASP A 747 17.41 -20.83 -20.42
CA ASP A 747 17.22 -19.73 -21.37
C ASP A 747 17.19 -18.35 -20.68
N GLY A 748 17.39 -18.31 -19.36
CA GLY A 748 17.39 -17.10 -18.55
C GLY A 748 16.19 -17.02 -17.61
N VAL A 749 15.75 -15.79 -17.29
CA VAL A 749 14.59 -15.60 -16.42
C VAL A 749 13.31 -16.11 -17.11
N ALA A 750 12.47 -16.79 -16.34
CA ALA A 750 11.17 -17.28 -16.76
C ALA A 750 10.11 -16.86 -15.75
N ALA A 751 9.14 -16.07 -16.22
CA ALA A 751 8.08 -15.53 -15.37
C ALA A 751 6.69 -15.74 -15.96
N TRP A 752 5.71 -15.86 -15.07
CA TRP A 752 4.29 -15.88 -15.38
C TRP A 752 3.57 -14.95 -14.42
N ALA A 753 2.56 -14.23 -14.91
CA ALA A 753 1.84 -13.30 -14.07
C ALA A 753 0.31 -13.32 -14.25
N PHE A 754 -0.35 -12.65 -13.31
CA PHE A 754 -1.69 -12.10 -13.45
C PHE A 754 -1.69 -10.60 -13.18
N VAL A 755 -2.43 -9.81 -13.97
CA VAL A 755 -3.00 -8.53 -13.54
C VAL A 755 -4.50 -8.76 -13.50
N THR A 756 -5.03 -9.11 -12.33
CA THR A 756 -6.38 -9.70 -12.20
C THR A 756 -7.51 -8.80 -12.70
N TYR A 757 -7.28 -7.49 -12.77
CA TYR A 757 -8.20 -6.48 -13.29
C TYR A 757 -7.81 -5.92 -14.66
N SER A 758 -6.91 -6.62 -15.37
CA SER A 758 -6.38 -6.28 -16.70
C SER A 758 -5.59 -4.97 -16.77
N GLU A 759 -4.88 -4.76 -17.89
CA GLU A 759 -3.95 -3.63 -18.06
C GLU A 759 -4.65 -2.27 -18.11
N SER A 760 -5.87 -2.23 -18.65
CA SER A 760 -6.60 -0.98 -18.90
C SER A 760 -7.77 -0.77 -17.94
N THR A 761 -8.01 0.49 -17.61
CA THR A 761 -9.23 0.96 -16.92
C THR A 761 -10.28 1.52 -17.87
N ASP A 762 -9.93 1.73 -19.14
CA ASP A 762 -10.84 2.20 -20.19
C ASP A 762 -11.68 1.04 -20.75
N PRO A 763 -13.01 1.02 -20.57
CA PRO A 763 -13.88 -0.04 -21.12
C PRO A 763 -13.85 -0.15 -22.65
N ALA A 764 -13.36 0.88 -23.36
CA ALA A 764 -13.19 0.85 -24.81
C ALA A 764 -11.86 0.20 -25.25
N ASN A 765 -10.93 -0.06 -24.32
CA ASN A 765 -9.67 -0.72 -24.61
C ASN A 765 -9.88 -2.26 -24.65
N PRO A 766 -9.37 -2.97 -25.68
CA PRO A 766 -9.41 -4.43 -25.74
C PRO A 766 -8.82 -5.15 -24.52
N HIS A 767 -7.96 -4.49 -23.74
CA HIS A 767 -7.28 -5.03 -22.56
C HIS A 767 -7.96 -4.62 -21.23
N PHE A 768 -9.27 -4.40 -21.27
CA PHE A 768 -10.09 -4.05 -20.10
C PHE A 768 -10.47 -5.26 -19.24
N ASP A 769 -10.66 -6.44 -19.85
CA ASP A 769 -11.16 -7.62 -19.14
C ASP A 769 -10.48 -8.95 -19.54
N ASP A 770 -9.55 -8.94 -20.48
CA ASP A 770 -8.91 -10.14 -21.04
C ASP A 770 -8.06 -10.87 -20.00
N TYR A 771 -7.26 -10.14 -19.22
CA TYR A 771 -6.48 -10.71 -18.13
C TYR A 771 -7.37 -11.24 -17.01
N THR A 772 -8.47 -10.55 -16.71
CA THR A 772 -9.48 -11.00 -15.74
C THR A 772 -10.05 -12.36 -16.13
N ARG A 773 -10.30 -12.58 -17.44
CA ARG A 773 -10.77 -13.87 -17.97
C ARG A 773 -9.71 -14.97 -17.89
N GLU A 774 -8.44 -14.67 -18.15
CA GLU A 774 -7.34 -15.63 -17.95
C GLU A 774 -7.15 -15.97 -16.46
N TYR A 775 -7.25 -14.97 -15.57
CA TYR A 775 -7.18 -15.16 -14.12
C TYR A 775 -8.29 -16.08 -13.65
N SER A 776 -9.55 -15.77 -13.94
CA SER A 776 -10.74 -16.58 -13.61
C SER A 776 -10.55 -18.07 -13.98
N ALA A 777 -9.95 -18.32 -15.14
CA ALA A 777 -9.69 -19.67 -15.63
C ALA A 777 -8.35 -20.29 -15.17
N LYS A 778 -7.59 -19.59 -14.31
CA LYS A 778 -6.23 -19.96 -13.84
C LYS A 778 -5.26 -20.26 -14.99
N ARG A 779 -5.41 -19.58 -16.12
CA ARG A 779 -4.57 -19.76 -17.32
C ARG A 779 -3.39 -18.80 -17.31
N TRP A 780 -2.30 -19.25 -16.69
CA TRP A 780 -1.05 -18.50 -16.63
C TRP A 780 -0.48 -18.24 -18.02
N LYS A 781 -0.06 -17.00 -18.28
CA LYS A 781 0.73 -16.63 -19.46
C LYS A 781 2.17 -16.45 -19.07
N ARG A 782 3.07 -17.06 -19.85
CA ARG A 782 4.51 -16.80 -19.72
C ARG A 782 4.77 -15.41 -20.28
N LEU A 783 5.46 -14.58 -19.52
CA LEU A 783 5.80 -13.22 -19.92
C LEU A 783 6.95 -13.24 -20.95
N PRO A 784 6.78 -12.65 -22.15
CA PRO A 784 7.87 -12.49 -23.09
C PRO A 784 8.94 -11.55 -22.52
N PHE A 785 10.18 -12.03 -22.38
CA PHE A 785 11.26 -11.23 -21.80
C PHE A 785 12.39 -10.99 -22.81
N THR A 786 12.84 -12.01 -23.53
CA THR A 786 13.88 -11.82 -24.55
C THR A 786 13.31 -11.16 -25.81
N PRO A 787 14.14 -10.46 -26.62
CA PRO A 787 13.67 -9.88 -27.89
C PRO A 787 13.00 -10.90 -28.83
N ALA A 788 13.47 -12.16 -28.84
CA ALA A 788 12.88 -13.22 -29.65
C ALA A 788 11.49 -13.63 -29.15
N GLN A 789 11.29 -13.70 -27.83
CA GLN A 789 9.99 -13.97 -27.23
C GLN A 789 9.01 -12.82 -27.49
N ILE A 790 9.46 -11.57 -27.30
CA ILE A 790 8.64 -10.36 -27.53
C ILE A 790 8.19 -10.31 -29.00
N GLN A 791 9.11 -10.54 -29.94
CA GLN A 791 8.78 -10.55 -31.37
C GLN A 791 7.80 -11.68 -31.74
N ALA A 792 7.88 -12.83 -31.07
CA ALA A 792 7.01 -13.98 -31.31
C ALA A 792 5.60 -13.78 -30.75
N ASP A 793 5.45 -12.99 -29.67
CA ASP A 793 4.17 -12.71 -29.02
C ASP A 793 3.61 -11.31 -29.35
N GLN A 794 4.25 -10.58 -30.26
CA GLN A 794 3.87 -9.23 -30.66
C GLN A 794 2.45 -9.17 -31.24
N ILE A 795 1.65 -8.23 -30.72
CA ILE A 795 0.34 -7.86 -31.27
C ILE A 795 0.34 -6.45 -31.87
N GLU A 796 1.21 -5.55 -31.38
CA GLU A 796 1.34 -4.17 -31.85
C GLU A 796 2.80 -3.71 -31.74
N HIS A 797 3.21 -2.80 -32.62
CA HIS A 797 4.53 -2.18 -32.58
C HIS A 797 4.50 -0.77 -33.18
N TYR A 798 4.97 0.22 -32.43
CA TYR A 798 5.07 1.60 -32.89
C TYR A 798 6.29 2.32 -32.28
N THR A 799 6.68 3.42 -32.90
CA THR A 799 7.76 4.28 -32.42
C THR A 799 7.20 5.66 -32.13
N LEU A 800 7.51 6.17 -30.94
CA LEU A 800 7.18 7.50 -30.49
C LEU A 800 8.42 8.38 -30.65
N SER A 801 8.24 9.59 -31.18
CA SER A 801 9.28 10.61 -31.25
C SER A 801 8.68 12.00 -31.09
N GLU A 802 9.34 12.87 -30.33
CA GLU A 802 9.00 14.29 -30.16
C GLU A 802 10.26 15.15 -30.12
#